data_AF-A0A1Z5T1T8-F1
#
_entry.id   AF-A0A1Z5T1T8-F1
#
_cell.length_a   1.000
_cell.length_b   1.000
_cell.length_c   1.000
_cell.angle_alpha   90.00
_cell.angle_beta   90.00
_cell.angle_gamma   90.00
#
_symmetry.space_group_name_H-M   'P 1'
#
loop_
_entity.id
_entity.type
_entity.pdbx_description
1 polymer ?
#
loop_
_entity_poly.entity_id
_entity_poly.type
_entity_poly.pdbx_seq_one_letter_code
_entity_poly.pdbx_strand_id
1 'polypeptide(L)'
;MKLSQSFGKRDVIRYSSLYEQNCIDRHYAPYSRNGWRILELHEQLVKRRKEALEARQRNNAIARQLKGGKESEERAGLLEEAKKLKGRLVEYEAEERGVEEEMERLGLDLPNLSSMSTPVGSQPDLLGHINGTSPPSLGHERSHVEVGRELDLLDFEASATTSGWGWYFLKNEAALLEQALIQYALSVAMKRGWTVMTPPSLVYGHIAGACGFQPRDQSGEQQIYNIASHHSSPSNGQPDDKSHHASPGLVLAGTAEIPFAGSQANKTIPTDKLPLKVIGPSRCYRAEAGARGVDTKGLYRVHEFTKVEMFAWTTPPPTSETGFGADDASSSPSEEVFEEMVGIQKEILTNLGLHARILEMPSHDLGASATRKIDIEAFFPSRVGIDEGYGEVTSASICGDYQARRLNTRVKGLSGAKGGEDGKGGSGFAETVNGTAMAVPRVLAALLENGWDPIKGIVTVPRVLRKWMPGEIESIRPRGTAKTTHGDIDFHNFLGNKWTILFSHPADFTPVCTTELGAFAKMREEFDRRNVQMIGLSANDLGSHGKWIDDINEISQTNLQFPIIADADRNVAWLYDMINQEDLDNVGKGIAFTIRSVFIIDPSKKIRLTMMYPASTGRNTAEVLRVIDSLQTGDQKGVTTPIDWQVGEDVIVPPSVSTADAQKKFGDVREVKPYLRYTKI
;
A
#
# COMPACT_ATOMS: atom_id res chain seq x y z
N MET A 1 15.01 11.65 23.54
CA MET A 1 14.02 12.03 24.57
C MET A 1 13.33 10.74 25.01
N LYS A 2 13.46 10.30 26.27
CA LYS A 2 12.77 9.08 26.74
C LYS A 2 11.28 9.41 26.87
N LEU A 3 10.40 8.60 26.28
CA LEU A 3 8.97 8.67 26.57
C LEU A 3 8.74 8.20 28.01
N SER A 4 7.98 8.97 28.79
CA SER A 4 7.41 8.47 30.04
C SER A 4 6.15 7.71 29.65
N GLN A 5 6.26 6.39 29.55
CA GLN A 5 5.11 5.54 29.29
C GLN A 5 4.26 5.48 30.57
N SER A 6 2.94 5.46 30.41
CA SER A 6 2.00 5.37 31.53
C SER A 6 1.04 4.23 31.26
N PHE A 7 0.59 3.58 32.33
CA PHE A 7 -0.55 2.68 32.33
C PHE A 7 -1.58 3.15 33.37
N GLY A 8 -2.80 2.62 33.31
CA GLY A 8 -3.88 2.90 34.27
C GLY A 8 -3.62 2.32 35.65
N LYS A 9 -2.53 2.75 36.34
CA LYS A 9 -2.07 2.17 37.62
C LYS A 9 -3.16 2.10 38.68
N ARG A 10 -3.99 3.14 38.80
CA ARG A 10 -5.11 3.15 39.76
C ARG A 10 -6.14 2.05 39.46
N ASP A 11 -6.46 1.85 38.19
CA ASP A 11 -7.48 0.88 37.77
C ASP A 11 -6.94 -0.55 37.90
N VAL A 12 -5.69 -0.79 37.53
CA VAL A 12 -5.02 -2.10 37.72
C VAL A 12 -4.99 -2.50 39.20
N ILE A 13 -4.67 -1.55 40.10
CA ILE A 13 -4.65 -1.79 41.55
C ILE A 13 -6.07 -2.06 42.07
N ARG A 14 -7.06 -1.29 41.62
CA ARG A 14 -8.45 -1.41 42.10
C ARG A 14 -9.15 -2.68 41.60
N TYR A 15 -8.81 -3.14 40.39
CA TYR A 15 -9.51 -4.21 39.70
C TYR A 15 -8.57 -5.35 39.26
N SER A 16 -7.61 -5.72 40.10
CA SER A 16 -6.58 -6.73 39.73
C SER A 16 -7.16 -8.08 39.29
N SER A 17 -8.28 -8.52 39.87
CA SER A 17 -9.00 -9.73 39.46
C SER A 17 -9.58 -9.64 38.04
N LEU A 18 -10.06 -8.46 37.63
CA LEU A 18 -10.56 -8.24 36.27
C LEU A 18 -9.42 -8.33 35.26
N TYR A 19 -8.26 -7.74 35.56
CA TYR A 19 -7.09 -7.84 34.70
C TYR A 19 -6.54 -9.27 34.61
N GLU A 20 -6.61 -10.05 35.69
CA GLU A 20 -6.28 -11.48 35.68
C GLU A 20 -7.18 -12.25 34.71
N GLN A 21 -8.50 -12.11 34.87
CA GLN A 21 -9.46 -12.80 34.01
C GLN A 21 -9.33 -12.38 32.54
N ASN A 22 -9.20 -11.07 32.28
CA ASN A 22 -9.00 -10.56 30.93
C ASN A 22 -7.70 -11.08 30.28
N CYS A 23 -6.63 -11.27 31.05
CA CYS A 23 -5.41 -11.91 30.52
C CYS A 23 -5.66 -13.37 30.13
N ILE A 24 -6.43 -14.12 30.93
CA ILE A 24 -6.79 -15.51 30.61
C ILE A 24 -7.64 -15.54 29.32
N ASP A 25 -8.69 -14.72 29.26
CA ASP A 25 -9.62 -14.66 28.14
C ASP A 25 -8.97 -14.19 26.83
N ARG A 26 -7.84 -13.47 26.88
CA ARG A 26 -7.09 -12.97 25.72
C ARG A 26 -5.84 -13.78 25.37
N HIS A 27 -5.62 -14.94 25.99
CA HIS A 27 -4.37 -15.74 25.83
C HIS A 27 -3.07 -15.07 26.33
N TYR A 28 -3.16 -14.13 27.27
CA TYR A 28 -2.02 -13.53 27.98
C TYR A 28 -1.79 -14.20 29.36
N ALA A 29 -2.04 -15.51 29.48
CA ALA A 29 -1.97 -16.24 30.75
C ALA A 29 -0.65 -16.05 31.54
N PRO A 30 0.55 -15.97 30.92
CA PRO A 30 1.80 -15.69 31.62
C PRO A 30 1.81 -14.37 32.40
N TYR A 31 0.99 -13.39 31.99
CA TYR A 31 0.93 -12.04 32.57
C TYR A 31 -0.27 -11.83 33.50
N SER A 32 -1.13 -12.85 33.66
CA SER A 32 -2.38 -12.78 34.45
C SER A 32 -2.17 -12.38 35.91
N ARG A 33 -1.00 -12.67 36.49
CA ARG A 33 -0.66 -12.31 37.88
C ARG A 33 -0.02 -10.93 38.03
N ASN A 34 0.27 -10.21 36.94
CA ASN A 34 0.93 -8.92 36.99
C ASN A 34 0.11 -7.89 37.77
N GLY A 35 -1.23 -7.89 37.63
CA GLY A 35 -2.11 -6.99 38.38
C GLY A 35 -1.98 -7.14 39.91
N TRP A 36 -1.99 -8.37 40.40
CA TRP A 36 -1.78 -8.69 41.82
C TRP A 36 -0.39 -8.29 42.30
N ARG A 37 0.64 -8.56 41.50
CA ARG A 37 2.00 -8.15 41.83
C ARG A 37 2.14 -6.62 41.92
N ILE A 38 1.49 -5.88 41.03
CA ILE A 38 1.44 -4.42 41.07
C ILE A 38 0.73 -3.93 42.35
N LEU A 39 -0.35 -4.59 42.78
CA LEU A 39 -1.02 -4.27 44.05
C LEU A 39 -0.07 -4.46 45.25
N GLU A 40 0.63 -5.60 45.35
CA GLU A 40 1.61 -5.84 46.42
C GLU A 40 2.72 -4.79 46.44
N LEU A 41 3.30 -4.50 45.28
CA LEU A 41 4.34 -3.49 45.11
C LEU A 41 3.82 -2.09 45.50
N HIS A 42 2.55 -1.80 45.19
CA HIS A 42 1.92 -0.54 45.60
C HIS A 42 1.80 -0.42 47.12
N GLU A 43 1.36 -1.47 47.80
CA GLU A 43 1.25 -1.49 49.26
C GLU A 43 2.63 -1.33 49.93
N GLN A 44 3.65 -1.99 49.39
CA GLN A 44 5.05 -1.80 49.81
C GLN A 44 5.49 -0.35 49.63
N LEU A 45 5.21 0.24 48.46
CA LEU A 45 5.54 1.63 48.17
C LEU A 45 4.83 2.61 49.13
N VAL A 46 3.55 2.39 49.42
CA VAL A 46 2.78 3.21 50.38
C VAL A 46 3.42 3.13 51.77
N LYS A 47 3.81 1.94 52.21
CA LYS A 47 4.52 1.75 53.49
C LYS A 47 5.86 2.47 53.50
N ARG A 48 6.68 2.33 52.45
CA ARG A 48 7.99 3.00 52.34
C ARG A 48 7.88 4.52 52.30
N ARG A 49 6.90 5.06 51.58
CA ARG A 49 6.62 6.51 51.57
C ARG A 49 6.27 7.04 52.95
N LYS A 50 5.51 6.28 53.75
CA LYS A 50 5.22 6.63 55.14
C LYS A 50 6.49 6.62 56.00
N GLU A 51 7.31 5.57 55.92
CA GLU A 51 8.58 5.48 56.66
C GLU A 51 9.56 6.60 56.27
N ALA A 52 9.65 6.93 54.97
CA ALA A 52 10.47 8.03 54.46
C ALA A 52 9.95 9.40 54.95
N LEU A 53 8.63 9.60 55.00
CA LEU A 53 8.04 10.82 55.55
C LEU A 53 8.37 10.98 57.04
N GLU A 54 8.22 9.91 57.85
CA GLU A 54 8.57 9.90 59.27
C GLU A 54 10.06 10.18 59.48
N ALA A 55 10.94 9.56 58.68
CA ALA A 55 12.38 9.81 58.72
C ALA A 55 12.74 11.26 58.34
N ARG A 56 12.08 11.85 57.33
CA ARG A 56 12.25 13.27 56.97
C ARG A 56 11.80 14.19 58.10
N GLN A 57 10.66 13.93 58.72
CA GLN A 57 10.16 14.70 59.85
C GLN A 57 11.12 14.65 61.04
N ARG A 58 11.64 13.46 61.39
CA ARG A 58 12.63 13.29 62.46
C ARG A 58 13.94 14.00 62.15
N ASN A 59 14.45 13.87 60.94
CA ASN A 59 15.69 14.53 60.51
C ASN A 59 15.56 16.08 60.57
N ASN A 60 14.41 16.61 60.17
CA ASN A 60 14.10 18.03 60.28
C ASN A 60 13.98 18.50 61.75
N ALA A 61 13.43 17.66 62.64
CA ALA A 61 13.36 17.95 64.07
C ALA A 61 14.77 17.98 64.70
N ILE A 62 15.64 17.02 64.36
CA ILE A 62 17.04 17.00 64.81
C ILE A 62 17.78 18.27 64.34
N ALA A 63 17.58 18.69 63.09
CA ALA A 63 18.17 19.93 62.58
C ALA A 63 17.75 21.18 63.36
N ARG A 64 16.50 21.22 63.89
CA ARG A 64 16.04 22.29 64.78
C ARG A 64 16.69 22.19 66.17
N GLN A 65 16.79 20.98 66.73
CA GLN A 65 17.43 20.74 68.04
C GLN A 65 18.91 21.13 68.04
N LEU A 66 19.63 20.88 66.94
CA LEU A 66 21.04 21.25 66.79
C LEU A 66 21.28 22.77 66.72
N LYS A 67 20.26 23.57 66.34
CA LYS A 67 20.33 25.05 66.35
C LYS A 67 20.17 25.65 67.75
N GLY A 68 19.61 24.90 68.71
CA GLY A 68 19.25 25.40 70.05
C GLY A 68 20.40 25.48 71.07
N GLY A 69 21.62 25.06 70.72
CA GLY A 69 22.74 24.97 71.67
C GLY A 69 22.58 23.77 72.61
N LYS A 70 23.28 22.67 72.30
CA LYS A 70 23.25 21.40 73.04
C LYS A 70 24.65 21.05 73.56
N GLU A 71 24.74 20.30 74.66
CA GLU A 71 26.00 19.78 75.20
C GLU A 71 26.73 18.86 74.20
N SER A 72 28.06 18.74 74.34
CA SER A 72 28.94 18.10 73.34
C SER A 72 28.56 16.65 73.01
N GLU A 73 28.17 15.87 74.03
CA GLU A 73 27.86 14.44 73.88
C GLU A 73 26.48 14.22 73.24
N GLU A 74 25.48 14.99 73.68
CA GLU A 74 24.12 14.98 73.10
C GLU A 74 24.13 15.47 71.64
N ARG A 75 24.96 16.46 71.33
CA ARG A 75 25.18 16.95 69.96
C ARG A 75 25.79 15.87 69.06
N ALA A 76 26.76 15.10 69.55
CA ALA A 76 27.38 14.00 68.80
C ALA A 76 26.36 12.89 68.50
N GLY A 77 25.53 12.51 69.48
CA GLY A 77 24.45 11.52 69.29
C GLY A 77 23.42 11.95 68.26
N LEU A 78 22.99 13.22 68.29
CA LEU A 78 22.05 13.78 67.31
C LEU A 78 22.63 13.83 65.89
N LEU A 79 23.92 14.13 65.74
CA LEU A 79 24.60 14.12 64.44
C LEU A 79 24.69 12.71 63.84
N GLU A 80 24.97 11.71 64.67
CA GLU A 80 25.01 10.30 64.25
C GLU A 80 23.61 9.78 63.86
N GLU A 81 22.56 10.14 64.61
CA GLU A 81 21.17 9.82 64.24
C GLU A 81 20.78 10.46 62.90
N ALA A 82 21.08 11.76 62.72
CA ALA A 82 20.82 12.46 61.46
C ALA A 82 21.55 11.84 60.27
N LYS A 83 22.79 11.37 60.46
CA LYS A 83 23.56 10.67 59.43
C LYS A 83 22.90 9.34 59.04
N LYS A 84 22.46 8.54 60.01
CA LYS A 84 21.72 7.30 59.77
C LYS A 84 20.39 7.54 59.05
N LEU A 85 19.64 8.57 59.44
CA LEU A 85 18.38 8.94 58.80
C LEU A 85 18.59 9.38 57.35
N LYS A 86 19.64 10.17 57.06
CA LYS A 86 20.00 10.51 55.67
C LYS A 86 20.36 9.28 54.84
N GLY A 87 21.09 8.32 55.40
CA GLY A 87 21.38 7.04 54.75
C GLY A 87 20.11 6.29 54.37
N ARG A 88 19.19 6.11 55.34
CA ARG A 88 17.89 5.46 55.10
C ARG A 88 17.02 6.17 54.07
N LEU A 89 17.06 7.50 54.03
CA LEU A 89 16.31 8.27 53.02
C LEU A 89 16.80 8.00 51.60
N VAL A 90 18.13 7.87 51.40
CA VAL A 90 18.71 7.50 50.10
C VAL A 90 18.31 6.08 49.71
N GLU A 91 18.31 5.15 50.66
CA GLU A 91 17.83 3.77 50.45
C GLU A 91 16.35 3.76 50.05
N TYR A 92 15.50 4.49 50.75
CA TYR A 92 14.07 4.58 50.43
C TYR A 92 13.80 5.18 49.06
N GLU A 93 14.53 6.22 48.66
CA GLU A 93 14.40 6.81 47.32
C GLU A 93 14.86 5.85 46.21
N ALA A 94 15.87 5.01 46.48
CA ALA A 94 16.31 3.97 45.56
C ALA A 94 15.30 2.82 45.47
N GLU A 95 14.75 2.36 46.60
CA GLU A 95 13.68 1.34 46.66
C GLU A 95 12.41 1.83 45.95
N GLU A 96 11.99 3.08 46.20
CA GLU A 96 10.82 3.69 45.55
C GLU A 96 10.97 3.68 44.03
N ARG A 97 12.14 4.12 43.52
CA ARG A 97 12.41 4.09 42.08
C ARG A 97 12.37 2.66 41.52
N GLY A 98 13.01 1.70 42.19
CA GLY A 98 13.04 0.31 41.74
C GLY A 98 11.65 -0.32 41.70
N VAL A 99 10.82 -0.06 42.72
CA VAL A 99 9.44 -0.52 42.79
C VAL A 99 8.58 0.13 41.71
N GLU A 100 8.75 1.43 41.46
CA GLU A 100 8.01 2.13 40.39
C GLU A 100 8.38 1.61 38.99
N GLU A 101 9.66 1.37 38.73
CA GLU A 101 10.15 0.77 37.48
C GLU A 101 9.62 -0.67 37.29
N GLU A 102 9.58 -1.49 38.35
CA GLU A 102 9.01 -2.84 38.31
C GLU A 102 7.50 -2.81 38.02
N MET A 103 6.76 -1.92 38.70
CA MET A 103 5.33 -1.74 38.46
C MET A 103 5.04 -1.28 37.03
N GLU A 104 5.85 -0.37 36.48
CA GLU A 104 5.72 0.09 35.09
C GLU A 104 5.96 -1.05 34.11
N ARG A 105 7.03 -1.82 34.29
CA ARG A 105 7.32 -2.99 33.44
C ARG A 105 6.15 -3.98 33.44
N LEU A 106 5.68 -4.38 34.63
CA LEU A 106 4.56 -5.31 34.78
C LEU A 106 3.26 -4.78 34.17
N GLY A 107 3.03 -3.46 34.29
CA GLY A 107 1.85 -2.80 33.74
C GLY A 107 1.88 -2.70 32.21
N LEU A 108 3.06 -2.59 31.61
CA LEU A 108 3.23 -2.55 30.16
C LEU A 108 2.95 -3.91 29.49
N ASP A 109 3.18 -5.01 30.19
CA ASP A 109 2.90 -6.38 29.75
C ASP A 109 1.38 -6.71 29.71
N LEU A 110 0.55 -5.93 30.42
CA LEU A 110 -0.89 -6.15 30.44
C LEU A 110 -1.54 -5.71 29.11
N PRO A 111 -2.40 -6.56 28.51
CA PRO A 111 -3.22 -6.13 27.38
C PRO A 111 -4.31 -5.15 27.84
N ASN A 112 -4.96 -4.49 26.89
CA ASN A 112 -6.12 -3.67 27.17
C ASN A 112 -7.28 -4.51 27.75
N LEU A 113 -8.29 -3.87 28.32
CA LEU A 113 -9.52 -4.56 28.71
C LEU A 113 -10.40 -4.81 27.48
N SER A 114 -11.08 -5.95 27.45
CA SER A 114 -12.04 -6.29 26.38
C SER A 114 -13.37 -5.58 26.60
N SER A 115 -14.03 -5.18 25.51
CA SER A 115 -15.37 -4.59 25.53
C SER A 115 -16.42 -5.64 25.89
N MET A 116 -17.56 -5.19 26.42
CA MET A 116 -18.73 -6.06 26.64
C MET A 116 -19.32 -6.58 25.32
N SER A 117 -19.04 -5.93 24.20
CA SER A 117 -19.45 -6.39 22.86
C SER A 117 -18.53 -7.49 22.30
N THR A 118 -17.36 -7.72 22.90
CA THR A 118 -16.40 -8.70 22.40
C THR A 118 -16.79 -10.12 22.84
N PRO A 119 -17.00 -11.07 21.90
CA PRO A 119 -17.24 -12.46 22.28
C PRO A 119 -16.02 -13.07 22.98
N VAL A 120 -16.25 -13.76 24.09
CA VAL A 120 -15.18 -14.40 24.86
C VAL A 120 -14.77 -15.71 24.19
N GLY A 121 -13.47 -15.93 24.04
CA GLY A 121 -12.91 -17.16 23.49
C GLY A 121 -12.31 -16.96 22.10
N SER A 122 -12.49 -17.96 21.23
CA SER A 122 -11.89 -18.00 19.89
C SER A 122 -12.89 -17.87 18.74
N GLN A 123 -14.19 -17.80 19.02
CA GLN A 123 -15.23 -17.82 17.99
C GLN A 123 -15.77 -16.41 17.74
N PRO A 124 -15.64 -15.86 16.52
CA PRO A 124 -16.22 -14.55 16.18
C PRO A 124 -17.75 -14.63 16.05
N ASP A 125 -18.41 -13.48 16.25
CA ASP A 125 -19.83 -13.33 15.96
C ASP A 125 -20.03 -12.77 14.53
N LEU A 126 -20.92 -13.38 13.75
CA LEU A 126 -21.28 -12.89 12.41
C LEU A 126 -22.27 -11.73 12.51
N LEU A 127 -21.83 -10.54 12.10
CA LEU A 127 -22.66 -9.32 12.12
C LEU A 127 -23.45 -9.12 10.82
N GLY A 128 -22.98 -9.66 9.70
CA GLY A 128 -23.68 -9.54 8.41
C GLY A 128 -22.79 -9.82 7.20
N HIS A 129 -23.31 -9.51 6.02
CA HIS A 129 -22.62 -9.70 4.74
C HIS A 129 -22.67 -8.45 3.86
N ILE A 130 -21.75 -8.38 2.91
CA ILE A 130 -21.66 -7.39 1.84
C ILE A 130 -21.91 -8.10 0.51
N ASN A 131 -22.71 -7.48 -0.38
CA ASN A 131 -23.02 -8.01 -1.71
C ASN A 131 -23.65 -9.42 -1.69
N GLY A 132 -24.75 -9.57 -0.96
CA GLY A 132 -25.54 -10.80 -0.87
C GLY A 132 -25.30 -11.60 0.41
N THR A 133 -26.14 -12.60 0.69
CA THR A 133 -26.04 -13.46 1.89
C THR A 133 -25.27 -14.76 1.65
N SER A 134 -24.79 -14.99 0.43
CA SER A 134 -24.05 -16.19 0.05
C SER A 134 -23.03 -15.85 -1.05
N PRO A 135 -21.88 -16.54 -1.09
CA PRO A 135 -20.85 -16.30 -2.10
C PRO A 135 -21.36 -16.50 -3.54
N PRO A 136 -20.82 -15.75 -4.51
CA PRO A 136 -21.15 -15.94 -5.91
C PRO A 136 -20.62 -17.28 -6.43
N SER A 137 -21.38 -17.94 -7.31
CA SER A 137 -20.89 -19.09 -8.07
C SER A 137 -20.21 -18.62 -9.34
N LEU A 138 -18.87 -18.64 -9.36
CA LEU A 138 -18.06 -18.11 -10.46
C LEU A 138 -17.63 -19.17 -11.49
N GLY A 139 -17.96 -20.44 -11.25
CA GLY A 139 -17.67 -21.53 -12.20
C GLY A 139 -16.18 -21.89 -12.35
N HIS A 140 -15.33 -21.43 -11.43
CA HIS A 140 -13.91 -21.78 -11.35
C HIS A 140 -13.39 -21.71 -9.91
N GLU A 141 -12.22 -22.33 -9.68
CA GLU A 141 -11.47 -22.28 -8.42
C GLU A 141 -10.05 -21.74 -8.61
N ARG A 142 -9.78 -21.10 -9.77
CA ARG A 142 -8.48 -20.50 -10.07
C ARG A 142 -8.05 -19.49 -9.02
N SER A 143 -6.78 -19.60 -8.63
CA SER A 143 -6.13 -18.67 -7.69
C SER A 143 -5.62 -17.41 -8.39
N HIS A 144 -5.50 -16.33 -7.63
CA HIS A 144 -4.86 -15.09 -8.10
C HIS A 144 -3.41 -15.32 -8.56
N VAL A 145 -2.73 -16.36 -8.06
CA VAL A 145 -1.38 -16.73 -8.52
C VAL A 145 -1.42 -17.25 -9.95
N GLU A 146 -2.37 -18.14 -10.27
CA GLU A 146 -2.53 -18.69 -11.62
C GLU A 146 -2.98 -17.61 -12.60
N VAL A 147 -4.01 -16.85 -12.24
CA VAL A 147 -4.52 -15.71 -13.02
C VAL A 147 -3.43 -14.67 -13.23
N GLY A 148 -2.74 -14.30 -12.15
CA GLY A 148 -1.68 -13.30 -12.17
C GLY A 148 -0.48 -13.73 -13.02
N ARG A 149 -0.14 -15.02 -13.05
CA ARG A 149 0.91 -15.52 -13.95
C ARG A 149 0.46 -15.53 -15.40
N GLU A 150 -0.76 -15.99 -15.68
CA GLU A 150 -1.30 -16.07 -17.05
C GLU A 150 -1.42 -14.70 -17.72
N LEU A 151 -1.78 -13.68 -16.96
CA LEU A 151 -1.91 -12.30 -17.44
C LEU A 151 -0.62 -11.46 -17.31
N ASP A 152 0.50 -12.08 -16.89
CA ASP A 152 1.78 -11.41 -16.64
C ASP A 152 1.67 -10.24 -15.64
N LEU A 153 0.93 -10.44 -14.56
CA LEU A 153 0.64 -9.46 -13.51
C LEU A 153 1.46 -9.66 -12.24
N LEU A 154 1.86 -10.91 -11.94
CA LEU A 154 2.57 -11.29 -10.73
C LEU A 154 3.85 -12.04 -11.07
N ASP A 155 4.97 -11.59 -10.53
CA ASP A 155 6.27 -12.25 -10.70
C ASP A 155 6.87 -12.61 -9.34
N PHE A 156 6.70 -13.88 -8.98
CA PHE A 156 7.24 -14.49 -7.75
C PHE A 156 8.63 -15.11 -7.97
N GLU A 157 9.03 -15.35 -9.22
CA GLU A 157 10.34 -15.94 -9.54
C GLU A 157 11.44 -14.89 -9.39
N ALA A 158 11.19 -13.67 -9.90
CA ALA A 158 12.05 -12.53 -9.68
C ALA A 158 12.18 -12.18 -8.19
N SER A 159 11.09 -12.25 -7.42
CA SER A 159 11.14 -11.99 -5.98
C SER A 159 11.88 -13.08 -5.20
N ALA A 160 11.71 -14.36 -5.56
CA ALA A 160 12.47 -15.46 -4.97
C ALA A 160 13.97 -15.30 -5.19
N THR A 161 14.38 -14.79 -6.35
CA THR A 161 15.80 -14.53 -6.68
C THR A 161 16.36 -13.31 -5.95
N THR A 162 15.54 -12.29 -5.70
CA THR A 162 16.00 -11.00 -5.15
C THR A 162 15.89 -10.89 -3.63
N SER A 163 14.75 -11.32 -3.06
CA SER A 163 14.40 -11.13 -1.64
C SER A 163 14.00 -12.42 -0.93
N GLY A 164 13.80 -13.52 -1.66
CA GLY A 164 13.39 -14.82 -1.12
C GLY A 164 11.88 -15.02 -1.06
N TRP A 165 11.41 -15.93 -0.20
CA TRP A 165 9.99 -16.25 -0.06
C TRP A 165 9.20 -15.10 0.60
N GLY A 166 7.90 -14.99 0.29
CA GLY A 166 6.99 -14.00 0.91
C GLY A 166 7.08 -12.59 0.30
N TRP A 167 7.82 -12.43 -0.80
CA TRP A 167 7.95 -11.20 -1.57
C TRP A 167 7.36 -11.37 -2.97
N TYR A 168 7.05 -10.27 -3.66
CA TYR A 168 6.43 -10.31 -4.99
C TYR A 168 6.76 -9.04 -5.79
N PHE A 169 6.74 -9.16 -7.12
CA PHE A 169 6.64 -8.01 -8.01
C PHE A 169 5.23 -7.94 -8.60
N LEU A 170 4.62 -6.76 -8.53
CA LEU A 170 3.46 -6.45 -9.37
C LEU A 170 3.96 -5.93 -10.70
N LYS A 171 3.33 -6.40 -11.78
CA LYS A 171 3.61 -5.99 -13.14
C LYS A 171 2.37 -5.39 -13.77
N ASN A 172 2.60 -4.47 -14.70
CA ASN A 172 1.59 -3.97 -15.62
C ASN A 172 0.29 -3.48 -14.92
N GLU A 173 -0.89 -3.99 -15.31
CA GLU A 173 -2.17 -3.54 -14.77
C GLU A 173 -2.32 -3.87 -13.28
N ALA A 174 -1.62 -4.87 -12.73
CA ALA A 174 -1.65 -5.10 -11.29
C ALA A 174 -0.87 -4.03 -10.51
N ALA A 175 0.25 -3.54 -11.04
CA ALA A 175 0.96 -2.41 -10.46
C ALA A 175 0.11 -1.13 -10.51
N LEU A 176 -0.67 -0.93 -11.59
CA LEU A 176 -1.60 0.17 -11.73
C LEU A 176 -2.83 0.02 -10.82
N LEU A 177 -3.35 -1.20 -10.66
CA LEU A 177 -4.44 -1.50 -9.73
C LEU A 177 -4.06 -1.20 -8.29
N GLU A 178 -2.82 -1.44 -7.86
CA GLU A 178 -2.35 -1.00 -6.55
C GLU A 178 -2.55 0.51 -6.37
N GLN A 179 -2.15 1.31 -7.35
CA GLN A 179 -2.33 2.77 -7.30
C GLN A 179 -3.81 3.16 -7.34
N ALA A 180 -4.61 2.52 -8.17
CA ALA A 180 -6.05 2.77 -8.25
C ALA A 180 -6.78 2.45 -6.94
N LEU A 181 -6.42 1.34 -6.27
CA LEU A 181 -6.97 0.94 -4.98
C LEU A 181 -6.62 1.94 -3.87
N ILE A 182 -5.38 2.43 -3.85
CA ILE A 182 -4.94 3.48 -2.92
C ILE A 182 -5.79 4.74 -3.13
N GLN A 183 -5.87 5.23 -4.37
CA GLN A 183 -6.61 6.45 -4.68
C GLN A 183 -8.11 6.31 -4.40
N TYR A 184 -8.67 5.12 -4.63
CA TYR A 184 -10.05 4.85 -4.30
C TYR A 184 -10.32 4.94 -2.81
N ALA A 185 -9.52 4.25 -1.98
CA ALA A 185 -9.65 4.28 -0.53
C ALA A 185 -9.53 5.70 0.03
N LEU A 186 -8.53 6.47 -0.43
CA LEU A 186 -8.38 7.87 -0.05
C LEU A 186 -9.61 8.70 -0.44
N SER A 187 -10.11 8.54 -1.66
CA SER A 187 -11.27 9.31 -2.14
C SER A 187 -12.55 9.08 -1.33
N VAL A 188 -12.75 7.86 -0.80
CA VAL A 188 -13.92 7.50 0.01
C VAL A 188 -13.85 8.14 1.40
N ALA A 189 -12.68 8.14 2.03
CA ALA A 189 -12.49 8.75 3.34
C ALA A 189 -12.44 10.29 3.28
N MET A 190 -11.83 10.87 2.24
CA MET A 190 -11.77 12.33 2.05
C MET A 190 -13.16 12.97 1.99
N LYS A 191 -14.14 12.30 1.37
CA LYS A 191 -15.55 12.75 1.35
C LYS A 191 -16.16 12.91 2.74
N ARG A 192 -15.60 12.26 3.77
CA ARG A 192 -16.02 12.31 5.18
C ARG A 192 -15.10 13.18 6.06
N GLY A 193 -14.25 14.00 5.43
CA GLY A 193 -13.39 14.96 6.13
C GLY A 193 -12.13 14.36 6.75
N TRP A 194 -11.71 13.17 6.33
CA TRP A 194 -10.43 12.60 6.76
C TRP A 194 -9.25 13.36 6.14
N THR A 195 -8.26 13.69 6.97
CA THR A 195 -7.04 14.37 6.50
C THR A 195 -6.08 13.35 5.89
N VAL A 196 -5.70 13.55 4.63
CA VAL A 196 -4.72 12.68 3.97
C VAL A 196 -3.30 12.99 4.45
N MET A 197 -2.56 11.96 4.84
CA MET A 197 -1.17 12.05 5.30
C MET A 197 -0.32 10.92 4.70
N THR A 198 0.97 11.14 4.59
CA THR A 198 1.96 10.10 4.23
C THR A 198 2.91 9.89 5.40
N PRO A 199 2.85 8.75 6.11
CA PRO A 199 3.71 8.50 7.26
C PRO A 199 5.08 7.93 6.87
N PRO A 200 6.11 8.07 7.71
CA PRO A 200 7.39 7.38 7.54
C PRO A 200 7.24 5.87 7.77
N SER A 201 7.98 5.05 7.00
CA SER A 201 8.06 3.59 7.19
C SER A 201 9.02 3.16 8.29
N LEU A 202 9.93 4.05 8.71
CA LEU A 202 10.88 3.82 9.80
C LEU A 202 10.44 4.57 11.04
N VAL A 203 10.34 3.87 12.15
CA VAL A 203 9.94 4.41 13.45
C VAL A 203 10.90 3.96 14.54
N TYR A 204 10.99 4.70 15.64
CA TYR A 204 11.73 4.22 16.80
C TYR A 204 11.04 3.00 17.41
N GLY A 205 11.81 1.99 17.82
CA GLY A 205 11.26 0.75 18.39
C GLY A 205 10.36 0.99 19.61
N HIS A 206 10.64 2.02 20.42
CA HIS A 206 9.80 2.37 21.56
C HIS A 206 8.43 2.97 21.16
N ILE A 207 8.30 3.57 19.96
CA ILE A 207 7.01 4.04 19.43
C ILE A 207 6.17 2.82 18.99
N ALA A 208 6.79 1.85 18.33
CA ALA A 208 6.13 0.58 17.98
C ALA A 208 5.65 -0.15 19.25
N GLY A 209 6.52 -0.30 20.25
CA GLY A 209 6.18 -0.91 21.54
C GLY A 209 5.03 -0.19 22.25
N ALA A 210 5.00 1.15 22.22
CA ALA A 210 3.93 1.94 22.81
C ALA A 210 2.55 1.72 22.15
N CYS A 211 2.52 1.31 20.88
CA CYS A 211 1.30 0.99 20.14
C CYS A 211 0.83 -0.47 20.36
N GLY A 212 1.59 -1.28 21.11
CA GLY A 212 1.30 -2.69 21.35
C GLY A 212 2.03 -3.65 20.41
N PHE A 213 2.94 -3.15 19.55
CA PHE A 213 3.71 -3.98 18.63
C PHE A 213 5.01 -4.42 19.30
N GLN A 214 5.09 -5.71 19.62
CA GLN A 214 6.29 -6.31 20.21
C GLN A 214 7.19 -6.91 19.12
N PRO A 215 8.54 -6.86 19.28
CA PRO A 215 9.47 -7.47 18.34
C PRO A 215 9.24 -8.96 18.12
N ARG A 216 8.75 -9.64 19.17
CA ARG A 216 8.33 -11.03 19.15
C ARG A 216 6.90 -11.15 19.64
N ASP A 217 6.14 -12.10 19.09
CA ASP A 217 4.81 -12.44 19.60
C ASP A 217 4.88 -13.36 20.83
N GLN A 218 3.70 -13.82 21.28
CA GLN A 218 3.57 -14.71 22.44
C GLN A 218 4.25 -16.08 22.25
N SER A 219 4.43 -16.52 21.01
CA SER A 219 5.15 -17.74 20.64
C SER A 219 6.67 -17.52 20.53
N GLY A 220 7.12 -16.27 20.72
CA GLY A 220 8.51 -15.88 20.61
C GLY A 220 8.96 -15.66 19.17
N GLU A 221 8.04 -15.57 18.20
CA GLU A 221 8.37 -15.44 16.78
C GLU A 221 8.57 -13.98 16.41
N GLN A 222 9.59 -13.70 15.59
CA GLN A 222 9.91 -12.32 15.22
C GLN A 222 8.86 -11.76 14.27
N GLN A 223 8.22 -10.66 14.64
CA GLN A 223 7.18 -10.01 13.82
C GLN A 223 7.65 -8.68 13.20
N ILE A 224 8.70 -8.07 13.75
CA ILE A 224 9.21 -6.75 13.33
C ILE A 224 10.62 -6.85 12.75
N TYR A 225 10.85 -6.17 11.62
CA TYR A 225 12.19 -5.98 11.06
C TYR A 225 12.93 -4.82 11.76
N ASN A 226 14.16 -5.09 12.21
CA ASN A 226 15.03 -4.11 12.87
C ASN A 226 16.08 -3.58 11.89
N ILE A 227 16.43 -2.29 11.99
CA ILE A 227 17.51 -1.71 11.19
C ILE A 227 18.86 -1.96 11.86
N ALA A 228 19.77 -2.58 11.11
CA ALA A 228 21.14 -2.78 11.56
C ALA A 228 21.83 -1.43 11.79
N SER A 229 22.38 -1.22 12.98
CA SER A 229 23.14 -0.01 13.31
C SER A 229 24.63 -0.27 13.11
N HIS A 230 25.28 0.40 12.15
CA HIS A 230 26.72 0.23 11.88
C HIS A 230 27.66 0.98 12.86
N HIS A 231 27.13 1.63 13.90
CA HIS A 231 27.91 2.44 14.84
C HIS A 231 28.55 1.66 16.01
N SER A 232 28.65 0.35 15.91
CA SER A 232 29.44 -0.47 16.85
C SER A 232 30.33 -1.44 16.09
N SER A 233 31.27 -0.90 15.32
CA SER A 233 32.51 -1.63 15.02
C SER A 233 33.57 -1.16 16.03
N PRO A 234 34.15 -2.04 16.85
CA PRO A 234 35.17 -1.64 17.82
C PRO A 234 36.46 -1.34 17.08
N SER A 235 36.75 -0.05 16.84
CA SER A 235 38.11 0.35 16.54
C SER A 235 38.94 0.22 17.83
N ASN A 236 39.81 -0.78 17.87
CA ASN A 236 40.91 -0.94 18.82
C ASN A 236 40.53 -0.99 20.32
N GLY A 237 39.92 -2.10 20.76
CA GLY A 237 40.19 -2.72 22.08
C GLY A 237 40.15 -1.85 23.34
N GLN A 238 39.60 -0.64 23.29
CA GLN A 238 39.42 0.25 24.42
C GLN A 238 37.93 0.40 24.68
N PRO A 239 37.48 0.28 25.95
CA PRO A 239 36.11 0.59 26.29
C PRO A 239 35.90 2.09 26.10
N ASP A 240 35.04 2.47 25.16
CA ASP A 240 34.58 3.85 25.03
C ASP A 240 33.72 4.21 26.25
N ASP A 241 34.35 4.75 27.28
CA ASP A 241 33.74 5.15 28.56
C ASP A 241 32.92 6.46 28.46
N LYS A 242 32.46 6.85 27.26
CA LYS A 242 31.64 8.05 27.03
C LYS A 242 30.69 7.89 25.82
N SER A 243 29.57 7.17 25.99
CA SER A 243 28.45 7.21 25.04
C SER A 243 27.11 7.50 25.73
N HIS A 244 27.00 8.68 26.36
CA HIS A 244 25.67 9.24 26.59
C HIS A 244 25.07 9.62 25.23
N HIS A 245 24.00 8.92 24.84
CA HIS A 245 23.22 8.99 23.59
C HIS A 245 23.54 7.91 22.54
N ALA A 246 23.40 6.63 22.90
CA ALA A 246 23.06 5.62 21.90
C ALA A 246 21.77 6.07 21.17
N SER A 247 21.85 6.25 19.85
CA SER A 247 20.68 6.56 19.01
C SER A 247 19.60 5.50 19.23
N PRO A 248 18.31 5.87 19.38
CA PRO A 248 17.28 4.88 19.61
C PRO A 248 17.16 3.96 18.39
N GLY A 249 17.08 2.64 18.63
CA GLY A 249 16.93 1.65 17.55
C GLY A 249 15.71 1.95 16.67
N LEU A 250 15.91 1.84 15.36
CA LEU A 250 14.86 2.00 14.35
C LEU A 250 14.33 0.63 13.91
N VAL A 251 13.03 0.59 13.63
CA VAL A 251 12.33 -0.58 13.11
C VAL A 251 11.46 -0.18 11.91
N LEU A 252 11.19 -1.14 11.03
CA LEU A 252 10.19 -0.96 9.97
C LEU A 252 8.78 -1.14 10.55
N ALA A 253 7.88 -0.23 10.23
CA ALA A 253 6.51 -0.27 10.71
C ALA A 253 5.70 -1.36 9.97
N GLY A 254 4.99 -2.20 10.73
CA GLY A 254 4.07 -3.21 10.18
C GLY A 254 2.68 -2.68 9.79
N THR A 255 2.44 -1.38 10.04
CA THR A 255 1.23 -0.63 9.70
C THR A 255 1.49 0.88 9.88
N ALA A 256 0.79 1.73 9.14
CA ALA A 256 0.76 3.18 9.34
C ALA A 256 0.12 3.62 10.67
N GLU A 257 -0.57 2.72 11.37
CA GLU A 257 -1.07 2.95 12.74
C GLU A 257 0.03 3.48 13.66
N ILE A 258 1.22 2.85 13.62
CA ILE A 258 2.35 3.18 14.50
C ILE A 258 2.85 4.61 14.29
N PRO A 259 3.25 5.04 13.07
CA PRO A 259 3.68 6.40 12.84
C PRO A 259 2.54 7.42 12.98
N PHE A 260 1.28 7.07 12.69
CA PHE A 260 0.15 7.96 12.97
C PHE A 260 -0.01 8.18 14.46
N ALA A 261 -0.13 7.13 15.27
CA ALA A 261 -0.18 7.23 16.73
C ALA A 261 1.00 8.05 17.28
N GLY A 262 2.21 7.75 16.81
CA GLY A 262 3.44 8.46 17.18
C GLY A 262 3.48 9.95 16.80
N SER A 263 2.72 10.38 15.79
CA SER A 263 2.67 11.78 15.35
C SER A 263 2.13 12.73 16.43
N GLN A 264 1.38 12.22 17.41
CA GLN A 264 0.85 12.97 18.55
C GLN A 264 1.52 12.63 19.89
N ALA A 265 2.61 11.85 19.88
CA ALA A 265 3.33 11.49 21.09
C ALA A 265 3.82 12.72 21.87
N ASN A 266 3.62 12.71 23.19
CA ASN A 266 3.91 13.81 24.13
C ASN A 266 3.21 15.15 23.82
N LYS A 267 2.14 15.14 23.01
CA LYS A 267 1.35 16.34 22.71
C LYS A 267 0.05 16.37 23.50
N THR A 268 -0.47 17.59 23.69
CA THR A 268 -1.79 17.83 24.28
C THR A 268 -2.70 18.43 23.23
N ILE A 269 -3.70 17.68 22.81
CA ILE A 269 -4.67 18.05 21.77
C ILE A 269 -5.79 18.89 22.43
N PRO A 270 -6.11 20.09 21.90
CA PRO A 270 -7.30 20.83 22.31
C PRO A 270 -8.60 20.08 21.96
N THR A 271 -9.62 20.13 22.83
CA THR A 271 -10.92 19.47 22.58
C THR A 271 -11.62 19.94 21.31
N ASP A 272 -11.46 21.21 20.91
CA ASP A 272 -12.02 21.78 19.68
C ASP A 272 -11.36 21.26 18.39
N LYS A 273 -10.29 20.47 18.51
CA LYS A 273 -9.59 19.81 17.40
C LYS A 273 -9.92 18.32 17.28
N LEU A 274 -10.80 17.79 18.14
CA LEU A 274 -11.21 16.39 18.15
C LEU A 274 -12.63 16.22 17.57
N PRO A 275 -12.93 15.11 16.87
CA PRO A 275 -12.01 14.01 16.56
C PRO A 275 -10.97 14.41 15.50
N LEU A 276 -9.71 14.06 15.75
CA LEU A 276 -8.62 14.25 14.78
C LEU A 276 -8.54 12.98 13.93
N LYS A 277 -8.92 13.06 12.65
CA LYS A 277 -9.05 11.91 11.74
C LYS A 277 -8.02 11.99 10.60
N VAL A 278 -7.16 10.97 10.48
CA VAL A 278 -6.11 10.90 9.45
C VAL A 278 -6.19 9.60 8.66
N ILE A 279 -5.92 9.67 7.36
CA ILE A 279 -5.85 8.50 6.46
C ILE A 279 -4.59 8.58 5.60
N GLY A 280 -3.96 7.46 5.30
CA GLY A 280 -2.82 7.47 4.38
C GLY A 280 -2.28 6.12 3.95
N PRO A 281 -1.67 6.03 2.74
CA PRO A 281 -0.95 4.85 2.30
C PRO A 281 0.43 4.75 2.96
N SER A 282 0.87 3.51 3.23
CA SER A 282 2.25 3.22 3.62
C SER A 282 2.68 1.83 3.16
N ARG A 283 3.98 1.65 2.97
CA ARG A 283 4.60 0.33 2.89
C ARG A 283 4.73 -0.24 4.30
N CYS A 284 4.12 -1.40 4.51
CA CYS A 284 4.04 -2.14 5.76
C CYS A 284 4.98 -3.34 5.68
N TYR A 285 5.74 -3.58 6.75
CA TYR A 285 6.72 -4.65 6.80
C TYR A 285 6.44 -5.60 7.97
N ARG A 286 6.22 -6.88 7.69
CA ARG A 286 5.97 -7.92 8.69
C ARG A 286 6.90 -9.10 8.45
N ALA A 287 7.60 -9.52 9.48
CA ALA A 287 8.53 -10.64 9.34
C ALA A 287 7.81 -11.98 9.17
N GLU A 288 6.54 -12.10 9.58
CA GLU A 288 5.69 -13.29 9.39
C GLU A 288 6.41 -14.59 9.78
N ALA A 289 7.33 -14.52 10.77
CA ALA A 289 8.06 -15.68 11.23
C ALA A 289 7.07 -16.67 11.84
N GLY A 290 7.27 -17.96 11.57
CA GLY A 290 6.39 -19.03 12.06
C GLY A 290 5.19 -19.37 11.18
N ALA A 291 4.73 -18.43 10.37
CA ALA A 291 3.71 -18.72 9.37
C ALA A 291 4.32 -19.57 8.24
N ARG A 292 4.21 -20.89 8.31
CA ARG A 292 4.51 -21.82 7.21
C ARG A 292 3.25 -22.60 6.87
N GLY A 293 2.81 -22.57 5.61
CA GLY A 293 1.63 -23.36 5.23
C GLY A 293 0.96 -22.94 3.92
N VAL A 294 -0.36 -23.05 3.88
CA VAL A 294 -1.14 -22.76 2.66
C VAL A 294 -1.37 -21.25 2.49
N ASP A 295 -1.44 -20.49 3.59
CA ASP A 295 -1.61 -19.03 3.58
C ASP A 295 -0.39 -18.25 3.07
N THR A 296 0.75 -18.93 2.95
CA THR A 296 2.01 -18.37 2.48
C THR A 296 2.17 -18.37 0.95
N LYS A 297 1.14 -18.82 0.21
CA LYS A 297 1.15 -18.80 -1.26
C LYS A 297 0.48 -17.51 -1.78
N GLY A 298 1.15 -16.86 -2.74
CA GLY A 298 0.62 -15.69 -3.43
C GLY A 298 0.71 -14.40 -2.61
N LEU A 299 -0.33 -13.57 -2.69
CA LEU A 299 -0.40 -12.23 -2.09
C LEU A 299 -1.09 -12.19 -0.72
N TYR A 300 -1.54 -13.34 -0.20
CA TYR A 300 -2.38 -13.37 0.99
C TYR A 300 -1.60 -13.05 2.29
N ARG A 301 -0.40 -13.62 2.42
CA ARG A 301 0.56 -13.35 3.51
C ARG A 301 1.96 -13.10 2.94
N VAL A 302 2.42 -11.86 3.06
CA VAL A 302 3.64 -11.33 2.43
C VAL A 302 4.41 -10.44 3.39
N HIS A 303 5.72 -10.31 3.21
CA HIS A 303 6.59 -9.55 4.11
C HIS A 303 6.51 -8.04 3.94
N GLU A 304 6.18 -7.58 2.74
CA GLU A 304 6.04 -6.18 2.42
C GLU A 304 4.77 -5.96 1.61
N PHE A 305 3.98 -4.97 1.99
CA PHE A 305 2.76 -4.63 1.25
C PHE A 305 2.33 -3.19 1.45
N THR A 306 1.54 -2.67 0.52
CA THR A 306 0.90 -1.37 0.67
C THR A 306 -0.41 -1.51 1.44
N LYS A 307 -0.60 -0.66 2.45
CA LYS A 307 -1.86 -0.54 3.21
C LYS A 307 -2.27 0.93 3.30
N VAL A 308 -3.56 1.21 3.10
CA VAL A 308 -4.16 2.50 3.41
C VAL A 308 -4.82 2.40 4.78
N GLU A 309 -4.31 3.18 5.73
CA GLU A 309 -4.73 3.14 7.13
C GLU A 309 -5.49 4.39 7.52
N MET A 310 -6.58 4.21 8.27
CA MET A 310 -7.30 5.24 9.01
C MET A 310 -6.88 5.20 10.48
N PHE A 311 -6.64 6.37 11.06
CA PHE A 311 -6.34 6.51 12.49
C PHE A 311 -7.02 7.77 13.03
N ALA A 312 -7.54 7.68 14.25
CA ALA A 312 -8.19 8.81 14.89
C ALA A 312 -7.88 8.94 16.38
N TRP A 313 -7.87 10.19 16.85
CA TRP A 313 -7.91 10.52 18.26
C TRP A 313 -9.27 11.13 18.59
N THR A 314 -9.87 10.71 19.69
CA THR A 314 -11.16 11.21 20.18
C THR A 314 -11.04 11.67 21.64
N THR A 315 -12.05 12.41 22.09
CA THR A 315 -12.20 12.70 23.52
C THR A 315 -12.60 11.44 24.27
N PRO A 316 -12.09 11.22 25.51
CA PRO A 316 -12.54 10.11 26.33
C PRO A 316 -14.04 10.25 26.66
N PRO A 317 -14.76 9.14 26.91
CA PRO A 317 -16.15 9.18 27.31
C PRO A 317 -16.32 9.94 28.64
N PRO A 318 -17.51 10.52 28.90
CA PRO A 318 -17.82 11.10 30.19
C PRO A 318 -17.61 10.06 31.30
N THR A 319 -16.86 10.40 32.35
CA THR A 319 -16.59 9.47 33.45
C THR A 319 -17.87 9.19 34.23
N SER A 320 -18.31 7.93 34.28
CA SER A 320 -19.26 7.44 35.30
C SER A 320 -18.57 7.34 36.67
N GLU A 321 -19.33 7.48 37.76
CA GLU A 321 -18.81 7.41 39.14
C GLU A 321 -18.14 6.06 39.47
N THR A 322 -18.41 5.02 38.69
CA THR A 322 -17.90 3.66 38.88
C THR A 322 -16.54 3.41 38.23
N GLY A 323 -16.03 4.34 37.41
CA GLY A 323 -14.77 4.16 36.66
C GLY A 323 -14.85 3.15 35.51
N PHE A 324 -16.03 2.57 35.29
CA PHE A 324 -16.36 1.75 34.13
C PHE A 324 -17.63 2.32 33.50
N GLY A 325 -17.51 2.82 32.27
CA GLY A 325 -18.62 3.38 31.51
C GLY A 325 -19.56 2.28 31.01
N ALA A 326 -20.31 1.65 31.91
CA ALA A 326 -21.61 1.12 31.59
C ALA A 326 -22.60 2.20 32.00
N ASP A 327 -23.15 2.90 31.01
CA ASP A 327 -24.55 3.36 31.03
C ASP A 327 -25.02 3.80 29.64
N ASP A 328 -24.14 4.07 28.66
CA ASP A 328 -24.52 4.05 27.22
C ASP A 328 -23.30 3.99 26.26
N ALA A 329 -22.52 2.89 26.30
CA ALA A 329 -21.33 2.71 25.44
C ALA A 329 -21.63 2.84 23.92
N SER A 330 -22.91 2.80 23.52
CA SER A 330 -23.37 2.98 22.14
C SER A 330 -23.23 4.41 21.58
N SER A 331 -22.84 5.39 22.41
CA SER A 331 -22.76 6.82 22.02
C SER A 331 -21.44 7.53 22.38
N SER A 332 -20.34 6.80 22.54
CA SER A 332 -19.04 7.44 22.81
C SER A 332 -18.41 8.04 21.53
N PRO A 333 -17.61 9.11 21.62
CA PRO A 333 -16.93 9.68 20.45
C PRO A 333 -16.00 8.70 19.72
N SER A 334 -15.38 7.74 20.43
CA SER A 334 -14.60 6.67 19.79
C SER A 334 -15.49 5.69 19.02
N GLU A 335 -16.67 5.38 19.54
CA GLU A 335 -17.65 4.49 18.91
C GLU A 335 -18.17 5.09 17.61
N GLU A 336 -18.51 6.37 17.61
CA GLU A 336 -18.95 7.10 16.40
C GLU A 336 -17.91 7.05 15.29
N VAL A 337 -16.64 7.27 15.63
CA VAL A 337 -15.54 7.22 14.65
C VAL A 337 -15.25 5.78 14.21
N PHE A 338 -15.38 4.80 15.10
CA PHE A 338 -15.24 3.38 14.78
C PHE A 338 -16.30 2.92 13.78
N GLU A 339 -17.58 3.25 14.01
CA GLU A 339 -18.66 2.96 13.07
C GLU A 339 -18.50 3.72 11.74
N GLU A 340 -17.95 4.95 11.76
CA GLU A 340 -17.58 5.67 10.54
C GLU A 340 -16.50 4.91 9.74
N MET A 341 -15.46 4.39 10.39
CA MET A 341 -14.40 3.59 9.77
C MET A 341 -14.96 2.29 9.16
N VAL A 342 -15.79 1.56 9.92
CA VAL A 342 -16.46 0.34 9.43
C VAL A 342 -17.38 0.66 8.24
N GLY A 343 -18.07 1.81 8.27
CA GLY A 343 -18.86 2.31 7.16
C GLY A 343 -18.03 2.60 5.91
N ILE A 344 -16.83 3.17 6.06
CA ILE A 344 -15.88 3.37 4.96
C ILE A 344 -15.45 2.03 4.35
N GLN A 345 -15.08 1.05 5.18
CA GLN A 345 -14.68 -0.28 4.72
C GLN A 345 -15.80 -0.97 3.95
N LYS A 346 -17.03 -0.93 4.48
CA LYS A 346 -18.23 -1.47 3.83
C LYS A 346 -18.49 -0.80 2.48
N GLU A 347 -18.42 0.53 2.37
CA GLU A 347 -18.59 1.24 1.10
C GLU A 347 -17.53 0.83 0.08
N ILE A 348 -16.26 0.76 0.49
CA ILE A 348 -15.15 0.36 -0.37
C ILE A 348 -15.42 -1.02 -0.97
N LEU A 349 -15.68 -2.03 -0.13
CA LEU A 349 -15.86 -3.42 -0.58
C LEU A 349 -17.16 -3.61 -1.38
N THR A 350 -18.24 -2.93 -0.99
CA THR A 350 -19.52 -2.96 -1.72
C THR A 350 -19.31 -2.50 -3.17
N ASN A 351 -18.69 -1.35 -3.34
CA ASN A 351 -18.49 -0.72 -4.65
C ASN A 351 -17.39 -1.37 -5.50
N LEU A 352 -16.48 -2.11 -4.87
CA LEU A 352 -15.56 -3.02 -5.58
C LEU A 352 -16.26 -4.27 -6.10
N GLY A 353 -17.51 -4.53 -5.68
CA GLY A 353 -18.28 -5.71 -6.09
C GLY A 353 -17.83 -7.00 -5.40
N LEU A 354 -17.12 -6.91 -4.27
CA LEU A 354 -16.64 -8.07 -3.53
C LEU A 354 -17.71 -8.58 -2.56
N HIS A 355 -17.95 -9.89 -2.57
CA HIS A 355 -18.73 -10.54 -1.53
C HIS A 355 -17.87 -10.71 -0.27
N ALA A 356 -18.41 -10.35 0.89
CA ALA A 356 -17.68 -10.40 2.15
C ALA A 356 -18.59 -10.64 3.36
N ARG A 357 -18.02 -11.16 4.46
CA ARG A 357 -18.68 -11.28 5.77
C ARG A 357 -18.05 -10.31 6.78
N ILE A 358 -18.87 -9.82 7.71
CA ILE A 358 -18.47 -8.86 8.75
C ILE A 358 -18.50 -9.60 10.08
N LEU A 359 -17.39 -9.59 10.81
CA LEU A 359 -17.19 -10.36 12.03
C LEU A 359 -16.85 -9.45 13.21
N GLU A 360 -17.52 -9.64 14.34
CA GLU A 360 -17.06 -9.16 15.64
C GLU A 360 -16.01 -10.13 16.16
N MET A 361 -14.78 -9.66 16.33
CA MET A 361 -13.66 -10.53 16.64
C MET A 361 -13.61 -10.89 18.12
N PRO A 362 -13.27 -12.14 18.44
CA PRO A 362 -13.32 -12.62 19.81
C PRO A 362 -12.07 -12.21 20.60
N SER A 363 -12.12 -12.38 21.92
CA SER A 363 -11.08 -11.93 22.85
C SER A 363 -9.69 -12.49 22.53
N HIS A 364 -9.57 -13.70 21.98
CA HIS A 364 -8.28 -14.28 21.58
C HIS A 364 -7.61 -13.56 20.41
N ASP A 365 -8.36 -12.78 19.61
CA ASP A 365 -7.87 -12.13 18.38
C ASP A 365 -7.84 -10.60 18.44
N LEU A 366 -8.02 -10.01 19.64
CA LEU A 366 -7.94 -8.56 19.84
C LEU A 366 -6.50 -7.99 19.81
N GLY A 367 -5.47 -8.82 19.80
CA GLY A 367 -4.09 -8.37 20.00
C GLY A 367 -3.88 -7.80 21.41
N ALA A 368 -2.97 -6.83 21.60
CA ALA A 368 -2.69 -6.22 22.91
C ALA A 368 -3.46 -4.91 23.15
N SER A 369 -3.67 -4.10 22.12
CA SER A 369 -4.15 -2.72 22.23
C SER A 369 -5.68 -2.59 22.13
N ALA A 370 -6.35 -3.44 21.33
CA ALA A 370 -7.78 -3.29 21.06
C ALA A 370 -8.63 -3.69 22.28
N THR A 371 -9.73 -2.97 22.50
CA THR A 371 -10.84 -3.35 23.39
C THR A 371 -11.98 -4.01 22.61
N ARG A 372 -12.18 -3.59 21.35
CA ARG A 372 -13.17 -4.14 20.41
C ARG A 372 -12.55 -4.13 19.01
N LYS A 373 -12.84 -5.14 18.19
CA LYS A 373 -12.31 -5.29 16.84
C LYS A 373 -13.37 -5.87 15.91
N ILE A 374 -13.56 -5.26 14.74
CA ILE A 374 -14.36 -5.82 13.64
C ILE A 374 -13.43 -6.12 12.48
N ASP A 375 -13.52 -7.34 11.96
CA ASP A 375 -12.88 -7.72 10.71
C ASP A 375 -13.92 -7.89 9.59
N ILE A 376 -13.49 -7.60 8.37
CA ILE A 376 -14.26 -7.91 7.17
C ILE A 376 -13.43 -8.84 6.30
N GLU A 377 -14.03 -9.99 5.97
CA GLU A 377 -13.38 -11.04 5.19
C GLU A 377 -14.05 -11.16 3.83
N ALA A 378 -13.26 -11.01 2.76
CA ALA A 378 -13.74 -11.17 1.39
C ALA A 378 -13.69 -12.64 0.95
N PHE A 379 -14.54 -13.01 0.02
CA PHE A 379 -14.56 -14.35 -0.56
C PHE A 379 -13.50 -14.52 -1.67
N PHE A 380 -12.81 -15.65 -1.64
CA PHE A 380 -11.79 -16.09 -2.58
C PHE A 380 -12.16 -17.50 -3.10
N PRO A 381 -12.55 -17.64 -4.38
CA PRO A 381 -12.88 -18.91 -4.99
C PRO A 381 -11.83 -20.00 -4.80
N SER A 382 -10.54 -19.64 -4.88
CA SER A 382 -9.45 -20.61 -4.71
C SER A 382 -9.25 -21.10 -3.28
N ARG A 383 -9.88 -20.43 -2.32
CA ARG A 383 -9.77 -20.75 -0.89
C ARG A 383 -10.99 -21.49 -0.36
N VAL A 384 -11.96 -21.95 -1.15
CA VAL A 384 -13.17 -22.62 -0.60
C VAL A 384 -12.84 -23.79 0.36
N GLY A 385 -11.73 -24.51 0.11
CA GLY A 385 -11.23 -25.56 1.01
C GLY A 385 -10.49 -25.07 2.27
N ILE A 386 -10.37 -23.75 2.49
CA ILE A 386 -9.62 -23.08 3.55
C ILE A 386 -10.51 -21.95 4.10
N ASP A 387 -10.94 -22.06 5.36
CA ASP A 387 -11.81 -21.05 5.99
C ASP A 387 -13.07 -20.71 5.17
N GLU A 388 -13.64 -21.73 4.50
CA GLU A 388 -14.84 -21.62 3.65
C GLU A 388 -14.71 -20.63 2.49
N GLY A 389 -13.49 -20.28 2.10
CA GLY A 389 -13.21 -19.30 1.05
C GLY A 389 -13.12 -17.87 1.55
N TYR A 390 -13.28 -17.60 2.84
CA TYR A 390 -13.16 -16.24 3.36
C TYR A 390 -11.72 -15.89 3.74
N GLY A 391 -11.39 -14.62 3.63
CA GLY A 391 -10.12 -14.10 4.12
C GLY A 391 -10.16 -12.62 4.44
N GLU A 392 -9.58 -12.25 5.59
CA GLU A 392 -9.52 -10.88 6.11
C GLU A 392 -8.92 -9.90 5.08
N VAL A 393 -9.66 -8.84 4.76
CA VAL A 393 -9.19 -7.75 3.89
C VAL A 393 -9.14 -6.41 4.62
N THR A 394 -9.88 -6.26 5.71
CA THR A 394 -9.86 -5.06 6.55
C THR A 394 -10.11 -5.42 8.01
N SER A 395 -9.56 -4.61 8.91
CA SER A 395 -9.82 -4.63 10.34
C SER A 395 -10.10 -3.22 10.85
N ALA A 396 -10.92 -3.05 11.87
CA ALA A 396 -11.10 -1.81 12.62
C ALA A 396 -11.02 -2.11 14.12
N SER A 397 -10.45 -1.22 14.92
CA SER A 397 -10.26 -1.43 16.35
C SER A 397 -10.41 -0.16 17.16
N ILE A 398 -11.13 -0.27 18.28
CA ILE A 398 -11.11 0.72 19.36
C ILE A 398 -9.97 0.32 20.30
N CYS A 399 -9.06 1.23 20.61
CA CYS A 399 -7.94 0.98 21.52
C CYS A 399 -8.11 1.71 22.87
N GLY A 400 -9.20 2.48 23.05
CA GLY A 400 -9.39 3.34 24.21
C GLY A 400 -8.16 4.23 24.41
N ASP A 401 -7.72 4.40 25.66
CA ASP A 401 -6.55 5.18 26.01
C ASP A 401 -5.24 4.37 26.07
N TYR A 402 -5.23 3.09 25.68
CA TYR A 402 -4.08 2.19 25.80
C TYR A 402 -2.80 2.78 25.15
N GLN A 403 -2.93 3.22 23.90
CA GLN A 403 -1.84 3.81 23.13
C GLN A 403 -1.52 5.23 23.61
N ALA A 404 -2.56 6.02 23.91
CA ALA A 404 -2.41 7.40 24.36
C ALA A 404 -1.68 7.50 25.71
N ARG A 405 -1.90 6.58 26.65
CA ARG A 405 -1.14 6.54 27.91
C ARG A 405 0.33 6.20 27.70
N ARG A 406 0.64 5.26 26.81
CA ARG A 406 2.02 4.85 26.47
C ARG A 406 2.76 5.91 25.64
N LEU A 407 2.05 6.66 24.81
CA LEU A 407 2.59 7.75 24.01
C LEU A 407 2.51 9.12 24.69
N ASN A 408 1.88 9.20 25.86
CA ASN A 408 1.57 10.43 26.59
C ASN A 408 0.84 11.47 25.71
N THR A 409 -0.14 11.01 24.93
CA THR A 409 -1.03 11.84 24.11
C THR A 409 -2.22 12.29 24.95
N ARG A 410 -2.31 13.58 25.25
CA ARG A 410 -3.30 14.14 26.18
C ARG A 410 -4.36 14.98 25.48
N VAL A 411 -5.46 15.20 26.18
CA VAL A 411 -6.53 16.14 25.80
C VAL A 411 -6.67 17.20 26.88
N LYS A 412 -6.86 18.46 26.51
CA LYS A 412 -7.13 19.57 27.43
C LYS A 412 -8.50 20.19 27.18
N GLY A 413 -9.12 20.74 28.22
CA GLY A 413 -10.42 21.41 28.10
C GLY A 413 -11.60 20.45 28.21
N LEU A 414 -11.44 19.33 28.92
CA LEU A 414 -12.54 18.41 29.22
C LEU A 414 -13.45 19.03 30.30
N SER A 415 -14.76 19.08 30.03
CA SER A 415 -15.77 19.45 31.02
C SER A 415 -15.89 18.37 32.09
N GLY A 416 -16.04 18.77 33.37
CA GLY A 416 -16.25 17.83 34.49
C GLY A 416 -14.99 17.17 35.09
N ALA A 417 -13.85 17.20 34.41
CA ALA A 417 -12.58 16.77 35.01
C ALA A 417 -12.09 17.86 36.00
N LYS A 418 -11.83 17.49 37.26
CA LYS A 418 -11.38 18.41 38.34
C LYS A 418 -10.20 19.27 37.88
N GLY A 419 -10.49 20.49 37.45
CA GLY A 419 -9.50 21.55 37.29
C GLY A 419 -9.09 22.06 38.66
N GLY A 420 -7.81 22.39 38.85
CA GLY A 420 -7.39 23.21 39.99
C GLY A 420 -8.12 24.56 40.01
N GLU A 421 -8.02 25.27 41.13
CA GLU A 421 -8.73 26.53 41.45
C GLU A 421 -8.62 27.67 40.40
N ASP A 422 -7.83 27.50 39.33
CA ASP A 422 -7.52 28.50 38.31
C ASP A 422 -8.41 28.47 37.05
N GLY A 423 -9.54 27.75 37.04
CA GLY A 423 -10.48 27.76 35.90
C GLY A 423 -9.95 27.12 34.59
N LYS A 424 -8.83 26.40 34.64
CA LYS A 424 -8.34 25.57 33.52
C LYS A 424 -9.12 24.26 33.49
N GLY A 425 -9.92 24.03 32.44
CA GLY A 425 -10.63 22.78 32.21
C GLY A 425 -9.70 21.55 32.33
N GLY A 426 -10.22 20.43 32.84
CA GLY A 426 -9.40 19.29 33.19
C GLY A 426 -8.70 18.64 31.99
N SER A 427 -7.67 17.85 32.28
CA SER A 427 -6.86 17.13 31.30
C SER A 427 -7.06 15.62 31.41
N GLY A 428 -7.13 14.93 30.28
CA GLY A 428 -7.25 13.47 30.18
C GLY A 428 -6.28 12.89 29.15
N PHE A 429 -6.34 11.58 28.95
CA PHE A 429 -5.73 10.94 27.78
C PHE A 429 -6.74 10.91 26.64
N ALA A 430 -6.25 11.00 25.40
CA ALA A 430 -7.10 10.78 24.24
C ALA A 430 -7.50 9.30 24.16
N GLU A 431 -8.62 9.01 23.51
CA GLU A 431 -8.89 7.66 23.02
C GLU A 431 -8.43 7.54 21.56
N THR A 432 -8.11 6.31 21.16
CA THR A 432 -7.54 6.01 19.85
C THR A 432 -8.36 4.93 19.15
N VAL A 433 -8.59 5.14 17.86
CA VAL A 433 -9.29 4.21 16.97
C VAL A 433 -8.45 4.06 15.71
N ASN A 434 -8.32 2.85 15.19
CA ASN A 434 -7.62 2.58 13.93
C ASN A 434 -8.44 1.65 13.03
N GLY A 435 -8.18 1.69 11.73
CA GLY A 435 -8.80 0.76 10.81
C GLY A 435 -8.12 0.74 9.44
N THR A 436 -8.04 -0.44 8.86
CA THR A 436 -7.53 -0.67 7.51
C THR A 436 -8.60 -0.26 6.50
N ALA A 437 -8.38 0.81 5.72
CA ALA A 437 -9.27 1.15 4.61
C ALA A 437 -9.02 0.24 3.39
N MET A 438 -7.77 -0.17 3.18
CA MET A 438 -7.37 -1.02 2.05
C MET A 438 -6.09 -1.79 2.35
N ALA A 439 -6.18 -3.12 2.51
CA ALA A 439 -5.02 -4.00 2.42
C ALA A 439 -4.81 -4.40 0.95
N VAL A 440 -3.99 -3.62 0.22
CA VAL A 440 -3.91 -3.71 -1.24
C VAL A 440 -3.68 -5.13 -1.76
N PRO A 441 -2.72 -5.94 -1.26
CA PRO A 441 -2.44 -7.24 -1.86
C PRO A 441 -3.62 -8.21 -1.76
N ARG A 442 -4.30 -8.24 -0.61
CA ARG A 442 -5.43 -9.15 -0.39
C ARG A 442 -6.65 -8.73 -1.20
N VAL A 443 -6.94 -7.42 -1.26
CA VAL A 443 -8.02 -6.90 -2.10
C VAL A 443 -7.72 -7.09 -3.59
N LEU A 444 -6.48 -6.87 -4.02
CA LEU A 444 -6.05 -7.13 -5.40
C LEU A 444 -6.21 -8.62 -5.74
N ALA A 445 -5.77 -9.52 -4.87
CA ALA A 445 -5.98 -10.96 -5.04
C ALA A 445 -7.48 -11.31 -5.15
N ALA A 446 -8.32 -10.75 -4.27
CA ALA A 446 -9.76 -10.97 -4.32
C ALA A 446 -10.37 -10.48 -5.65
N LEU A 447 -9.92 -9.32 -6.15
CA LEU A 447 -10.37 -8.79 -7.44
C LEU A 447 -9.92 -9.65 -8.63
N LEU A 448 -8.69 -10.16 -8.62
CA LEU A 448 -8.20 -11.05 -9.68
C LEU A 448 -9.02 -12.35 -9.73
N GLU A 449 -9.35 -12.95 -8.59
CA GLU A 449 -10.13 -14.19 -8.55
C GLU A 449 -11.61 -13.94 -8.86
N ASN A 450 -12.24 -12.95 -8.21
CA ASN A 450 -13.67 -12.70 -8.43
C ASN A 450 -13.98 -12.08 -9.80
N GLY A 451 -12.99 -11.41 -10.41
CA GLY A 451 -13.13 -10.80 -11.72
C GLY A 451 -12.78 -11.72 -12.90
N TRP A 452 -12.27 -12.94 -12.64
CA TRP A 452 -11.81 -13.85 -13.69
C TRP A 452 -12.96 -14.46 -14.49
N ASP A 453 -12.91 -14.32 -15.82
CA ASP A 453 -13.80 -14.99 -16.76
C ASP A 453 -13.04 -16.14 -17.43
N PRO A 454 -13.30 -17.42 -17.07
CA PRO A 454 -12.55 -18.57 -17.58
C PRO A 454 -12.79 -18.86 -19.06
N ILE A 455 -13.87 -18.35 -19.66
CA ILE A 455 -14.17 -18.54 -21.08
C ILE A 455 -13.37 -17.54 -21.91
N LYS A 456 -13.28 -16.29 -21.44
CA LYS A 456 -12.58 -15.22 -22.16
C LYS A 456 -11.10 -15.09 -21.80
N GLY A 457 -10.69 -15.66 -20.66
CA GLY A 457 -9.33 -15.53 -20.17
C GLY A 457 -8.99 -14.11 -19.70
N ILE A 458 -9.94 -13.39 -19.11
CA ILE A 458 -9.76 -11.97 -18.73
C ILE A 458 -10.13 -11.75 -17.26
N VAL A 459 -9.63 -10.67 -16.65
CA VAL A 459 -10.11 -10.16 -15.35
C VAL A 459 -10.89 -8.87 -15.56
N THR A 460 -12.13 -8.80 -15.09
CA THR A 460 -12.93 -7.58 -15.12
C THR A 460 -12.42 -6.57 -14.08
N VAL A 461 -12.20 -5.33 -14.49
CA VAL A 461 -11.82 -4.23 -13.60
C VAL A 461 -13.09 -3.56 -13.03
N PRO A 462 -13.22 -3.46 -11.69
CA PRO A 462 -14.36 -2.79 -11.06
C PRO A 462 -14.55 -1.36 -11.57
N ARG A 463 -15.82 -0.99 -11.85
CA ARG A 463 -16.17 0.32 -12.42
C ARG A 463 -15.58 1.49 -11.64
N VAL A 464 -15.56 1.41 -10.31
CA VAL A 464 -15.02 2.49 -9.45
C VAL A 464 -13.53 2.71 -9.63
N LEU A 465 -12.77 1.71 -10.10
CA LEU A 465 -11.32 1.80 -10.29
C LEU A 465 -10.92 2.32 -11.68
N ARG A 466 -11.78 2.17 -12.70
CA ARG A 466 -11.44 2.40 -14.11
C ARG A 466 -10.89 3.80 -14.39
N LYS A 467 -11.43 4.85 -13.77
CA LYS A 467 -10.94 6.23 -13.94
C LYS A 467 -9.48 6.46 -13.53
N TRP A 468 -8.90 5.57 -12.72
CA TRP A 468 -7.48 5.60 -12.34
C TRP A 468 -6.63 4.62 -13.14
N MET A 469 -7.27 3.81 -13.98
CA MET A 469 -6.60 2.91 -14.90
C MET A 469 -6.40 3.62 -16.25
N PRO A 470 -5.28 3.35 -16.95
CA PRO A 470 -5.09 3.73 -18.35
C PRO A 470 -6.32 3.51 -19.22
N GLY A 471 -6.73 4.51 -20.01
CA GLY A 471 -7.82 4.38 -20.99
C GLY A 471 -9.18 3.93 -20.41
N GLU A 472 -9.37 4.01 -19.09
CA GLU A 472 -10.51 3.42 -18.38
C GLU A 472 -10.73 1.93 -18.66
N ILE A 473 -9.63 1.15 -18.81
CA ILE A 473 -9.71 -0.27 -19.18
C ILE A 473 -10.77 -1.02 -18.35
N GLU A 474 -11.63 -1.76 -19.06
CA GLU A 474 -12.72 -2.49 -18.43
C GLU A 474 -12.32 -3.90 -17.99
N SER A 475 -11.30 -4.46 -18.63
CA SER A 475 -10.80 -5.80 -18.35
C SER A 475 -9.32 -5.93 -18.68
N ILE A 476 -8.59 -6.69 -17.87
CA ILE A 476 -7.21 -7.11 -18.09
C ILE A 476 -7.22 -8.38 -18.95
N ARG A 477 -6.43 -8.39 -20.03
CA ARG A 477 -6.38 -9.46 -21.03
C ARG A 477 -4.96 -10.03 -21.17
N PRO A 478 -4.79 -11.24 -21.75
CA PRO A 478 -3.46 -11.78 -22.05
C PRO A 478 -2.68 -10.84 -22.97
N ARG A 479 -1.42 -10.59 -22.63
CA ARG A 479 -0.56 -9.69 -23.39
C ARG A 479 -0.33 -10.17 -24.82
N GLY A 480 -0.12 -9.22 -25.71
CA GLY A 480 0.19 -9.49 -27.10
C GLY A 480 -1.00 -9.98 -27.92
N THR A 481 -2.12 -10.38 -27.33
CA THR A 481 -3.27 -10.87 -28.09
C THR A 481 -4.19 -9.73 -28.56
N ALA A 482 -4.65 -9.79 -29.81
CA ALA A 482 -5.60 -8.84 -30.38
C ALA A 482 -6.62 -9.57 -31.26
N LYS A 483 -7.89 -9.17 -31.16
CA LYS A 483 -8.95 -9.67 -32.05
C LYS A 483 -8.80 -9.02 -33.42
N THR A 484 -8.83 -9.81 -34.48
CA THR A 484 -8.77 -9.27 -35.84
C THR A 484 -9.78 -9.92 -36.77
N THR A 485 -9.98 -9.31 -37.94
CA THR A 485 -10.78 -9.88 -39.03
C THR A 485 -10.25 -11.22 -39.55
N HIS A 486 -9.03 -11.63 -39.21
CA HIS A 486 -8.46 -12.94 -39.53
C HIS A 486 -8.39 -13.89 -38.33
N GLY A 487 -9.12 -13.59 -37.25
CA GLY A 487 -9.07 -14.30 -35.99
C GLY A 487 -8.16 -13.63 -34.96
N ASP A 488 -8.02 -14.28 -33.81
CA ASP A 488 -7.18 -13.78 -32.73
C ASP A 488 -5.70 -13.95 -33.09
N ILE A 489 -4.92 -12.88 -32.97
CA ILE A 489 -3.49 -12.89 -33.22
C ILE A 489 -2.73 -12.62 -31.95
N ASP A 490 -1.56 -13.24 -31.80
CA ASP A 490 -0.49 -12.69 -30.96
C ASP A 490 0.32 -11.73 -31.84
N PHE A 491 0.38 -10.46 -31.45
CA PHE A 491 1.02 -9.40 -32.22
C PHE A 491 2.53 -9.61 -32.35
N HIS A 492 3.21 -10.15 -31.34
CA HIS A 492 4.64 -10.47 -31.44
C HIS A 492 4.90 -11.59 -32.44
N ASN A 493 4.04 -12.61 -32.44
CA ASN A 493 4.08 -13.70 -33.42
C ASN A 493 3.72 -13.20 -34.83
N PHE A 494 2.73 -12.30 -34.93
CA PHE A 494 2.35 -11.65 -36.18
C PHE A 494 3.53 -10.90 -36.78
N LEU A 495 4.22 -10.05 -36.01
CA LEU A 495 5.42 -9.32 -36.46
C LEU A 495 6.47 -10.28 -37.06
N GLY A 496 6.69 -11.42 -36.42
CA GLY A 496 7.59 -12.46 -36.91
C GLY A 496 8.99 -11.92 -37.23
N ASN A 497 9.50 -12.30 -38.41
CA ASN A 497 10.78 -11.82 -38.97
C ASN A 497 10.56 -10.87 -40.16
N LYS A 498 9.40 -10.20 -40.23
CA LYS A 498 9.05 -9.29 -41.33
C LYS A 498 9.03 -7.85 -40.86
N TRP A 499 9.23 -6.94 -41.80
CA TRP A 499 8.86 -5.55 -41.57
C TRP A 499 7.33 -5.46 -41.50
N THR A 500 6.80 -4.66 -40.58
CA THR A 500 5.36 -4.54 -40.38
C THR A 500 4.94 -3.09 -40.37
N ILE A 501 3.85 -2.79 -41.08
CA ILE A 501 3.19 -1.49 -41.01
C ILE A 501 1.90 -1.64 -40.23
N LEU A 502 1.78 -0.91 -39.12
CA LEU A 502 0.55 -0.78 -38.35
C LEU A 502 -0.07 0.59 -38.63
N PHE A 503 -1.30 0.60 -39.15
CA PHE A 503 -2.05 1.82 -39.45
C PHE A 503 -3.26 1.92 -38.53
N SER A 504 -3.35 3.00 -37.74
CA SER A 504 -4.52 3.24 -36.88
C SER A 504 -5.59 4.07 -37.57
N HIS A 505 -6.84 3.73 -37.35
CA HIS A 505 -7.98 4.41 -37.93
C HIS A 505 -8.92 4.86 -36.80
N PRO A 506 -9.44 6.10 -36.85
CA PRO A 506 -10.31 6.64 -35.82
C PRO A 506 -11.53 5.75 -35.52
N ALA A 507 -12.16 5.21 -36.56
CA ALA A 507 -13.29 4.30 -36.51
C ALA A 507 -13.59 3.73 -37.91
N ASP A 508 -14.39 2.67 -37.95
CA ASP A 508 -15.02 2.14 -39.17
C ASP A 508 -15.89 3.20 -39.84
N PHE A 509 -16.13 3.04 -41.15
CA PHE A 509 -16.98 3.91 -41.97
C PHE A 509 -16.56 5.39 -41.99
N THR A 510 -15.31 5.70 -41.66
CA THR A 510 -14.78 7.06 -41.75
C THR A 510 -14.22 7.33 -43.17
N PRO A 511 -14.58 8.45 -43.82
CA PRO A 511 -14.43 8.61 -45.26
C PRO A 511 -12.97 8.54 -45.75
N VAL A 512 -12.05 9.19 -45.03
CA VAL A 512 -10.62 9.17 -45.36
C VAL A 512 -10.01 7.78 -45.10
N CYS A 513 -10.44 7.06 -44.06
CA CYS A 513 -9.92 5.71 -43.80
C CYS A 513 -10.34 4.71 -44.89
N THR A 514 -11.57 4.82 -45.37
CA THR A 514 -12.09 3.97 -46.45
C THR A 514 -11.23 4.09 -47.71
N THR A 515 -10.82 5.31 -48.07
CA THR A 515 -9.93 5.53 -49.23
C THR A 515 -8.50 5.07 -48.96
N GLU A 516 -7.97 5.29 -47.75
CA GLU A 516 -6.63 4.86 -47.36
C GLU A 516 -6.46 3.34 -47.40
N LEU A 517 -7.33 2.59 -46.72
CA LEU A 517 -7.26 1.12 -46.66
C LEU A 517 -7.36 0.50 -48.05
N GLY A 518 -8.23 1.05 -48.91
CA GLY A 518 -8.34 0.63 -50.30
C GLY A 518 -7.07 0.87 -51.11
N ALA A 519 -6.42 2.03 -50.92
CA ALA A 519 -5.16 2.36 -51.58
C ALA A 519 -4.01 1.45 -51.11
N PHE A 520 -3.87 1.20 -49.81
CA PHE A 520 -2.87 0.27 -49.28
C PHE A 520 -3.12 -1.17 -49.72
N ALA A 521 -4.39 -1.60 -49.81
CA ALA A 521 -4.74 -2.92 -50.33
C ALA A 521 -4.26 -3.12 -51.78
N LYS A 522 -4.39 -2.11 -52.65
CA LYS A 522 -3.87 -2.17 -54.02
C LYS A 522 -2.35 -2.24 -54.11
N MET A 523 -1.65 -1.65 -53.14
CA MET A 523 -0.20 -1.62 -53.07
C MET A 523 0.42 -2.89 -52.47
N ARG A 524 -0.39 -3.89 -52.11
CA ARG A 524 0.06 -5.12 -51.45
C ARG A 524 1.28 -5.74 -52.13
N GLU A 525 1.27 -5.91 -53.44
CA GLU A 525 2.38 -6.58 -54.14
C GLU A 525 3.72 -5.85 -53.96
N GLU A 526 3.70 -4.51 -53.87
CA GLU A 526 4.91 -3.72 -53.64
C GLU A 526 5.47 -3.95 -52.23
N PHE A 527 4.60 -4.07 -51.22
CA PHE A 527 5.00 -4.38 -49.85
C PHE A 527 5.44 -5.83 -49.70
N ASP A 528 4.75 -6.78 -50.33
CA ASP A 528 5.11 -8.21 -50.32
C ASP A 528 6.52 -8.42 -50.93
N ARG A 529 6.86 -7.73 -52.04
CA ARG A 529 8.20 -7.76 -52.65
C ARG A 529 9.31 -7.28 -51.70
N ARG A 530 8.97 -6.42 -50.73
CA ARG A 530 9.90 -5.88 -49.72
C ARG A 530 9.87 -6.68 -48.41
N ASN A 531 9.18 -7.83 -48.39
CA ASN A 531 8.94 -8.62 -47.18
C ASN A 531 8.32 -7.78 -46.05
N VAL A 532 7.36 -6.93 -46.42
CA VAL A 532 6.60 -6.08 -45.52
C VAL A 532 5.16 -6.59 -45.44
N GLN A 533 4.67 -6.75 -44.23
CA GLN A 533 3.25 -7.04 -43.98
C GLN A 533 2.54 -5.82 -43.39
N MET A 534 1.22 -5.82 -43.49
CA MET A 534 0.37 -4.72 -43.05
C MET A 534 -0.66 -5.21 -42.05
N ILE A 535 -1.07 -4.32 -41.16
CA ILE A 535 -2.19 -4.55 -40.24
C ILE A 535 -2.86 -3.21 -39.94
N GLY A 536 -4.18 -3.18 -40.07
CA GLY A 536 -4.99 -2.03 -39.66
C GLY A 536 -5.38 -2.15 -38.20
N LEU A 537 -5.71 -1.02 -37.57
CA LEU A 537 -6.41 -0.96 -36.29
C LEU A 537 -7.59 -0.04 -36.43
N SER A 538 -8.74 -0.49 -35.96
CA SER A 538 -9.93 0.34 -35.84
C SER A 538 -10.47 0.28 -34.42
N ALA A 539 -11.04 1.41 -34.02
CA ALA A 539 -11.54 1.67 -32.70
C ALA A 539 -12.98 1.09 -32.50
N ASN A 540 -13.33 0.08 -33.29
CA ASN A 540 -14.63 -0.59 -33.29
C ASN A 540 -14.47 -2.06 -32.90
N ASP A 541 -15.60 -2.74 -32.68
CA ASP A 541 -15.63 -4.19 -32.53
C ASP A 541 -15.60 -4.90 -33.90
N LEU A 542 -15.45 -6.23 -33.88
CA LEU A 542 -15.42 -7.05 -35.11
C LEU A 542 -16.74 -7.01 -35.90
N GLY A 543 -17.86 -6.64 -35.27
CA GLY A 543 -19.18 -6.70 -35.89
C GLY A 543 -19.34 -5.74 -37.05
N SER A 544 -18.69 -4.57 -37.00
CA SER A 544 -18.75 -3.57 -38.06
C SER A 544 -17.67 -3.75 -39.14
N HIS A 545 -16.53 -4.37 -38.82
CA HIS A 545 -15.39 -4.48 -39.74
C HIS A 545 -15.74 -5.20 -41.05
N GLY A 546 -16.53 -6.28 -41.00
CA GLY A 546 -16.88 -7.04 -42.20
C GLY A 546 -17.61 -6.19 -43.25
N LYS A 547 -18.64 -5.46 -42.82
CA LYS A 547 -19.39 -4.53 -43.71
C LYS A 547 -18.50 -3.42 -44.24
N TRP A 548 -17.61 -2.89 -43.39
CA TRP A 548 -16.70 -1.84 -43.81
C TRP A 548 -15.67 -2.33 -44.84
N ILE A 549 -15.20 -3.57 -44.69
CA ILE A 549 -14.34 -4.22 -45.70
C ILE A 549 -15.08 -4.37 -47.03
N ASP A 550 -16.35 -4.77 -47.02
CA ASP A 550 -17.17 -4.86 -48.23
C ASP A 550 -17.26 -3.49 -48.94
N ASP A 551 -17.56 -2.41 -48.19
CA ASP A 551 -17.59 -1.04 -48.73
C ASP A 551 -16.23 -0.62 -49.31
N ILE A 552 -15.12 -0.91 -48.62
CA ILE A 552 -13.76 -0.59 -49.10
C ILE A 552 -13.49 -1.31 -50.42
N ASN A 553 -13.82 -2.60 -50.49
CA ASN A 553 -13.60 -3.43 -51.68
C ASN A 553 -14.43 -2.96 -52.87
N GLU A 554 -15.69 -2.61 -52.64
CA GLU A 554 -16.59 -2.05 -53.67
C GLU A 554 -16.06 -0.71 -54.18
N ILE A 555 -15.89 0.27 -53.28
CA ILE A 555 -15.52 1.66 -53.63
C ILE A 555 -14.16 1.71 -54.29
N SER A 556 -13.20 0.97 -53.73
CA SER A 556 -11.82 1.00 -54.22
C SER A 556 -11.57 0.02 -55.35
N GLN A 557 -12.53 -0.84 -55.72
CA GLN A 557 -12.32 -1.92 -56.69
C GLN A 557 -11.06 -2.74 -56.35
N THR A 558 -11.02 -3.24 -55.11
CA THR A 558 -9.86 -3.96 -54.56
C THR A 558 -10.33 -5.15 -53.73
N ASN A 559 -9.38 -5.89 -53.18
CA ASN A 559 -9.61 -6.90 -52.18
C ASN A 559 -8.69 -6.62 -50.99
N LEU A 560 -9.23 -6.24 -49.85
CA LEU A 560 -8.47 -6.00 -48.62
C LEU A 560 -8.03 -7.34 -48.02
N GLN A 561 -6.72 -7.54 -47.90
CA GLN A 561 -6.12 -8.86 -47.59
C GLN A 561 -5.33 -8.89 -46.28
N PHE A 562 -5.20 -7.77 -45.58
CA PHE A 562 -4.51 -7.69 -44.31
C PHE A 562 -5.51 -7.54 -43.15
N PRO A 563 -5.19 -8.05 -41.96
CA PRO A 563 -6.11 -8.00 -40.83
C PRO A 563 -6.36 -6.57 -40.36
N ILE A 564 -7.56 -6.34 -39.82
CA ILE A 564 -7.90 -5.14 -39.04
C ILE A 564 -8.11 -5.56 -37.59
N ILE A 565 -7.35 -4.96 -36.67
CA ILE A 565 -7.50 -5.12 -35.22
C ILE A 565 -8.77 -4.41 -34.76
N ALA A 566 -9.62 -5.15 -34.03
CA ALA A 566 -10.76 -4.63 -33.31
C ALA A 566 -10.33 -4.16 -31.92
N ASP A 567 -10.15 -2.85 -31.76
CA ASP A 567 -9.64 -2.22 -30.54
C ASP A 567 -10.74 -1.44 -29.81
N ALA A 568 -11.93 -2.04 -29.68
CA ALA A 568 -13.12 -1.41 -29.07
C ALA A 568 -12.87 -0.88 -27.64
N ASP A 569 -11.97 -1.49 -26.88
CA ASP A 569 -11.58 -1.10 -25.53
C ASP A 569 -10.30 -0.25 -25.47
N ARG A 570 -9.74 0.14 -26.63
CA ARG A 570 -8.61 1.07 -26.78
C ARG A 570 -7.30 0.61 -26.17
N ASN A 571 -7.16 -0.68 -25.91
CA ASN A 571 -5.94 -1.23 -25.32
C ASN A 571 -4.73 -1.00 -26.22
N VAL A 572 -4.84 -1.32 -27.51
CA VAL A 572 -3.72 -1.18 -28.45
C VAL A 572 -3.48 0.29 -28.78
N ALA A 573 -4.54 1.07 -28.98
CA ALA A 573 -4.46 2.50 -29.20
C ALA A 573 -3.74 3.22 -28.05
N TRP A 574 -4.04 2.88 -26.80
CA TRP A 574 -3.40 3.49 -25.64
C TRP A 574 -1.92 3.09 -25.53
N LEU A 575 -1.58 1.81 -25.73
CA LEU A 575 -0.20 1.32 -25.67
C LEU A 575 0.75 1.99 -26.67
N TYR A 576 0.23 2.39 -27.83
CA TYR A 576 0.99 3.03 -28.89
C TYR A 576 0.76 4.55 -28.96
N ASP A 577 0.23 5.15 -27.89
CA ASP A 577 -0.01 6.59 -27.76
C ASP A 577 -0.85 7.17 -28.92
N MET A 578 -1.84 6.40 -29.35
CA MET A 578 -2.75 6.75 -30.44
C MET A 578 -4.00 7.48 -29.95
N ILE A 579 -4.00 8.06 -28.75
CA ILE A 579 -5.14 8.79 -28.19
C ILE A 579 -4.61 10.09 -27.59
N ASN A 580 -5.17 11.24 -28.00
CA ASN A 580 -4.76 12.52 -27.43
C ASN A 580 -5.55 12.85 -26.15
N GLN A 581 -5.08 13.84 -25.38
CA GLN A 581 -5.73 14.27 -24.13
C GLN A 581 -7.17 14.76 -24.34
N GLU A 582 -7.49 15.39 -25.47
CA GLU A 582 -8.84 15.90 -25.76
C GLU A 582 -9.84 14.76 -26.01
N ASP A 583 -9.40 13.66 -26.62
CA ASP A 583 -10.19 12.44 -26.81
C ASP A 583 -10.35 11.67 -25.48
N LEU A 584 -9.35 11.71 -24.59
CA LEU A 584 -9.46 11.20 -23.21
C LEU A 584 -10.49 11.99 -22.39
N ASP A 585 -10.51 13.31 -22.53
CA ASP A 585 -11.46 14.18 -21.82
C ASP A 585 -12.91 14.02 -22.32
N ASN A 586 -13.10 13.43 -23.50
CA ASN A 586 -14.39 13.11 -24.11
C ASN A 586 -14.88 11.67 -23.86
N VAL A 587 -14.11 10.86 -23.10
CA VAL A 587 -14.53 9.53 -22.65
C VAL A 587 -15.87 9.64 -21.92
N GLY A 588 -16.91 8.98 -22.47
CA GLY A 588 -18.29 9.04 -21.97
C GLY A 588 -19.27 9.90 -22.77
N LYS A 589 -18.81 10.68 -23.76
CA LYS A 589 -19.69 11.46 -24.68
C LYS A 589 -19.79 10.88 -26.11
N GLY A 590 -19.01 9.84 -26.41
CA GLY A 590 -18.96 9.20 -27.73
C GLY A 590 -17.74 8.28 -27.88
N ILE A 591 -17.50 7.81 -29.10
CA ILE A 591 -16.31 7.00 -29.46
C ILE A 591 -15.08 7.91 -29.37
N ALA A 592 -14.16 7.65 -28.43
CA ALA A 592 -12.84 8.27 -28.43
C ALA A 592 -12.08 7.81 -29.68
N PHE A 593 -11.73 8.77 -30.53
CA PHE A 593 -11.11 8.51 -31.81
C PHE A 593 -9.61 8.27 -31.64
N THR A 594 -9.06 7.30 -32.38
CA THR A 594 -7.61 7.16 -32.43
C THR A 594 -7.00 8.22 -33.33
N ILE A 595 -5.79 8.69 -33.00
CA ILE A 595 -4.96 9.49 -33.88
C ILE A 595 -4.58 8.63 -35.08
N ARG A 596 -4.72 9.17 -36.30
CA ARG A 596 -4.27 8.50 -37.53
C ARG A 596 -2.76 8.41 -37.53
N SER A 597 -2.23 7.26 -37.17
CA SER A 597 -0.80 7.00 -37.04
C SER A 597 -0.37 5.85 -37.94
N VAL A 598 0.83 5.93 -38.47
CA VAL A 598 1.48 4.85 -39.21
C VAL A 598 2.76 4.50 -38.48
N PHE A 599 2.88 3.25 -38.03
CA PHE A 599 4.08 2.73 -37.39
C PHE A 599 4.78 1.79 -38.34
N ILE A 600 6.07 2.03 -38.58
CA ILE A 600 6.93 1.11 -39.32
C ILE A 600 7.79 0.37 -38.32
N ILE A 601 7.56 -0.94 -38.21
CA ILE A 601 8.18 -1.83 -37.23
C ILE A 601 9.14 -2.76 -37.96
N ASP A 602 10.39 -2.85 -37.50
CA ASP A 602 11.40 -3.72 -38.09
C ASP A 602 11.31 -5.17 -37.57
N PRO A 603 12.02 -6.14 -38.19
CA PRO A 603 12.06 -7.54 -37.72
C PRO A 603 12.61 -7.71 -36.29
N SER A 604 13.34 -6.73 -35.76
CA SER A 604 13.79 -6.70 -34.37
C SER A 604 12.74 -6.12 -33.42
N LYS A 605 11.51 -5.91 -33.91
CA LYS A 605 10.34 -5.40 -33.18
C LYS A 605 10.53 -3.96 -32.68
N LYS A 606 11.38 -3.19 -33.35
CA LYS A 606 11.58 -1.77 -33.05
C LYS A 606 10.73 -0.91 -33.98
N ILE A 607 10.06 0.08 -33.41
CA ILE A 607 9.42 1.15 -34.18
C ILE A 607 10.52 2.03 -34.77
N ARG A 608 10.63 2.06 -36.10
CA ARG A 608 11.65 2.81 -36.86
C ARG A 608 11.17 4.17 -37.32
N LEU A 609 9.86 4.31 -37.52
CA LEU A 609 9.24 5.57 -37.90
C LEU A 609 7.78 5.56 -37.43
N THR A 610 7.35 6.70 -36.92
CA THR A 610 5.93 7.01 -36.67
C THR A 610 5.55 8.23 -37.51
N MET A 611 4.46 8.15 -38.27
CA MET A 611 3.88 9.27 -38.99
C MET A 611 2.48 9.54 -38.44
N MET A 612 2.23 10.75 -37.95
CA MET A 612 0.93 11.16 -37.38
C MET A 612 0.23 12.14 -38.31
N TYR A 613 -1.05 11.92 -38.54
CA TYR A 613 -1.88 12.72 -39.43
C TYR A 613 -3.10 13.26 -38.67
N PRO A 614 -3.51 14.51 -38.89
CA PRO A 614 -4.78 14.99 -38.39
C PRO A 614 -5.93 14.26 -39.10
N ALA A 615 -7.11 14.19 -38.46
CA ALA A 615 -8.25 13.45 -38.99
C ALA A 615 -8.68 13.88 -40.41
N SER A 616 -8.38 15.12 -40.79
CA SER A 616 -8.70 15.74 -42.08
C SER A 616 -7.71 15.43 -43.21
N THR A 617 -6.57 14.80 -42.93
CA THR A 617 -5.50 14.58 -43.91
C THR A 617 -5.28 13.09 -44.15
N GLY A 618 -5.39 12.66 -45.41
CA GLY A 618 -5.10 11.29 -45.82
C GLY A 618 -3.60 11.01 -45.97
N ARG A 619 -3.20 9.77 -45.72
CA ARG A 619 -1.82 9.29 -45.86
C ARG A 619 -1.37 9.21 -47.31
N ASN A 620 -0.09 9.47 -47.54
CA ASN A 620 0.55 9.27 -48.84
C ASN A 620 1.17 7.87 -48.92
N THR A 621 0.59 6.98 -49.74
CA THR A 621 1.09 5.60 -49.91
C THR A 621 2.51 5.55 -50.50
N ALA A 622 2.85 6.49 -51.40
CA ALA A 622 4.17 6.58 -51.99
C ALA A 622 5.22 6.93 -50.93
N GLU A 623 4.88 7.80 -49.98
CA GLU A 623 5.77 8.14 -48.89
C GLU A 623 6.01 6.95 -47.98
N VAL A 624 4.96 6.21 -47.59
CA VAL A 624 5.10 5.00 -46.77
C VAL A 624 5.99 3.96 -47.45
N LEU A 625 5.85 3.78 -48.77
CA LEU A 625 6.72 2.86 -49.52
C LEU A 625 8.17 3.37 -49.58
N ARG A 626 8.37 4.67 -49.86
CA ARG A 626 9.69 5.31 -49.97
C ARG A 626 10.48 5.21 -48.67
N VAL A 627 9.85 5.44 -47.52
CA VAL A 627 10.54 5.34 -46.22
C VAL A 627 10.92 3.90 -45.88
N ILE A 628 10.15 2.89 -46.33
CA ILE A 628 10.54 1.49 -46.20
C ILE A 628 11.78 1.21 -47.04
N ASP A 629 11.78 1.65 -48.31
CA ASP A 629 12.94 1.50 -49.19
C ASP A 629 14.18 2.17 -48.59
N SER A 630 14.03 3.36 -48.04
CA SER A 630 15.09 4.09 -47.34
C SER A 630 15.63 3.32 -46.13
N LEU A 631 14.75 2.87 -45.23
CA LEU A 631 15.13 2.14 -44.01
C LEU A 631 15.80 0.81 -44.32
N GLN A 632 15.22 0.01 -45.23
CA GLN A 632 15.80 -1.28 -45.62
C GLN A 632 17.14 -1.11 -46.35
N THR A 633 17.25 -0.11 -47.23
CA THR A 633 18.51 0.20 -47.92
C THR A 633 19.60 0.61 -46.93
N GLY A 634 19.25 1.46 -45.96
CA GLY A 634 20.15 1.88 -44.89
C GLY A 634 20.67 0.70 -44.08
N ASP A 635 19.78 -0.20 -43.67
CA ASP A 635 20.12 -1.39 -42.88
C ASP A 635 20.97 -2.39 -43.67
N GLN A 636 20.63 -2.65 -44.94
CA GLN A 636 21.33 -3.65 -45.77
C GLN A 636 22.69 -3.17 -46.25
N LYS A 637 22.80 -1.89 -46.65
CA LYS A 637 24.00 -1.35 -47.30
C LYS A 637 24.86 -0.53 -46.34
N GLY A 638 24.34 -0.11 -45.19
CA GLY A 638 25.06 0.75 -44.25
C GLY A 638 25.28 2.15 -44.83
N VAL A 639 24.23 2.71 -45.42
CA VAL A 639 24.22 4.04 -46.08
C VAL A 639 23.10 4.91 -45.51
N THR A 640 23.07 6.18 -45.88
CA THR A 640 21.98 7.11 -45.56
C THR A 640 21.34 7.59 -46.85
N THR A 641 20.02 7.76 -46.89
CA THR A 641 19.33 8.25 -48.10
C THR A 641 19.05 9.75 -47.98
N PRO A 642 19.27 10.55 -49.04
CA PRO A 642 18.94 11.98 -49.04
C PRO A 642 17.42 12.24 -48.96
N ILE A 643 17.06 13.52 -48.84
CA ILE A 643 15.68 13.99 -48.94
C ILE A 643 15.05 13.52 -50.26
N ASP A 644 13.78 13.12 -50.21
CA ASP A 644 12.98 12.64 -51.35
C ASP A 644 13.57 11.45 -52.13
N TRP A 645 14.59 10.78 -51.58
CA TRP A 645 15.33 9.72 -52.27
C TRP A 645 14.42 8.59 -52.77
N GLN A 646 14.67 8.18 -54.00
CA GLN A 646 14.06 7.00 -54.63
C GLN A 646 15.11 5.93 -54.98
N VAL A 647 14.65 4.68 -55.08
CA VAL A 647 15.51 3.55 -55.43
C VAL A 647 16.21 3.80 -56.77
N GLY A 648 17.54 3.68 -56.77
CA GLY A 648 18.40 3.93 -57.94
C GLY A 648 19.09 5.29 -57.95
N GLU A 649 18.71 6.22 -57.07
CA GLU A 649 19.40 7.50 -56.89
C GLU A 649 20.62 7.37 -55.98
N ASP A 650 21.55 8.33 -56.07
CA ASP A 650 22.75 8.40 -55.24
C ASP A 650 22.38 8.39 -53.73
N VAL A 651 23.07 7.56 -52.95
CA VAL A 651 22.96 7.52 -51.48
C VAL A 651 24.12 8.25 -50.82
N ILE A 652 23.96 8.63 -49.56
CA ILE A 652 24.97 9.32 -48.76
C ILE A 652 25.81 8.29 -47.97
N VAL A 653 27.13 8.46 -48.02
CA VAL A 653 28.08 7.74 -47.17
C VAL A 653 28.03 8.32 -45.75
N PRO A 654 27.73 7.52 -44.71
CA PRO A 654 27.66 8.02 -43.34
C PRO A 654 28.98 8.69 -42.91
N PRO A 655 28.94 9.80 -42.15
CA PRO A 655 30.15 10.49 -41.69
C PRO A 655 31.11 9.60 -40.88
N SER A 656 30.60 8.56 -40.23
CA SER A 656 31.38 7.57 -39.48
C SER A 656 32.24 6.66 -40.36
N VAL A 657 31.99 6.58 -41.67
CA VAL A 657 32.75 5.77 -42.61
C VAL A 657 33.78 6.65 -43.32
N SER A 658 35.06 6.29 -43.28
CA SER A 658 36.12 7.03 -43.97
C SER A 658 35.92 6.98 -45.49
N THR A 659 36.38 7.99 -46.24
CA THR A 659 36.24 7.99 -47.71
C THR A 659 36.96 6.77 -48.32
N ALA A 660 38.10 6.37 -47.75
CA ALA A 660 38.84 5.20 -48.20
C ALA A 660 38.05 3.89 -48.00
N ASP A 661 37.37 3.72 -46.86
CA ASP A 661 36.58 2.52 -46.61
C ASP A 661 35.28 2.51 -47.41
N ALA A 662 34.69 3.69 -47.63
CA ALA A 662 33.54 3.84 -48.52
C ALA A 662 33.89 3.48 -49.97
N GLN A 663 35.05 3.93 -50.47
CA GLN A 663 35.53 3.59 -51.82
C GLN A 663 35.82 2.10 -51.96
N LYS A 664 36.38 1.45 -50.93
CA LYS A 664 36.56 -0.01 -50.92
C LYS A 664 35.23 -0.75 -50.97
N LYS A 665 34.21 -0.23 -50.29
CA LYS A 665 32.91 -0.90 -50.16
C LYS A 665 31.99 -0.66 -51.36
N PHE A 666 31.95 0.56 -51.90
CA PHE A 666 30.97 0.99 -52.89
C PHE A 666 31.58 1.42 -54.24
N GLY A 667 32.91 1.56 -54.33
CA GLY A 667 33.60 2.02 -55.53
C GLY A 667 33.71 3.54 -55.60
N ASP A 668 33.02 4.15 -56.55
CA ASP A 668 33.11 5.60 -56.76
C ASP A 668 32.38 6.40 -55.68
N VAL A 669 33.07 7.36 -55.07
CA VAL A 669 32.54 8.20 -54.00
C VAL A 669 32.75 9.66 -54.39
N ARG A 670 31.63 10.36 -54.65
CA ARG A 670 31.60 11.78 -54.97
C ARG A 670 31.55 12.60 -53.69
N GLU A 671 32.69 13.17 -53.31
CA GLU A 671 32.81 14.05 -52.16
C GLU A 671 32.44 15.50 -52.51
N VAL A 672 31.33 16.00 -51.94
CA VAL A 672 30.90 17.40 -52.09
C VAL A 672 31.45 18.24 -50.92
N LYS A 673 31.39 17.67 -49.72
CA LYS A 673 32.01 18.16 -48.48
C LYS A 673 32.47 16.96 -47.63
N PRO A 674 33.38 17.14 -46.66
CA PRO A 674 33.82 16.04 -45.79
C PRO A 674 32.68 15.28 -45.10
N TYR A 675 31.57 15.96 -44.80
CA TYR A 675 30.38 15.37 -44.17
C TYR A 675 29.26 15.00 -45.17
N LEU A 676 29.41 15.33 -46.45
CA LEU A 676 28.41 15.09 -47.51
C LEU A 676 29.07 14.46 -48.73
N ARG A 677 28.98 13.14 -48.78
CA ARG A 677 29.61 12.29 -49.80
C ARG A 677 28.57 11.34 -50.36
N TYR A 678 28.54 11.21 -51.68
CA TYR A 678 27.56 10.40 -52.39
C TYR A 678 28.21 9.16 -53.02
N THR A 679 27.45 8.07 -53.12
CA THR A 679 27.83 6.84 -53.83
C THR A 679 26.61 6.21 -54.48
N LYS A 680 26.83 5.38 -55.50
CA LYS A 680 25.80 4.51 -56.08
C LYS A 680 25.86 3.12 -55.42
N ILE A 681 24.73 2.42 -55.35
CA ILE A 681 24.58 1.10 -54.69
C ILE A 681 23.81 0.10 -55.52
#